data_AF-A0A8D0KIQ0-F1
#
_entry.id   AF-A0A8D0KIQ0-F1
#
_cell.length_a   1.000
_cell.length_b   1.000
_cell.length_c   1.000
_cell.angle_alpha   90.00
_cell.angle_beta   90.00
_cell.angle_gamma   90.00
#
_symmetry.space_group_name_H-M   'P 1'
#
loop_
_entity.id
_entity.type
_entity.pdbx_description
1 polymer ?
#
loop_
_entity_poly.entity_id
_entity_poly.type
_entity_poly.pdbx_seq_one_letter_code
_entity_poly.pdbx_strand_id
1 'polypeptide(L)'
;MWLKPEEILLKSALKLWVQERSNRYFVLQRRRGYGEEGGGLAGLLVGTLDSVLDSTSKVAPFRILHQTPDSQVYWSIACGATREEITEHWEWLEQNVMKTLSVFDSNEDITSFVHGKIRGLIAEEAKGSLIREEDPEKFREAHLKFEKCFGLPEQEKLVTYYSCSYWRGRVPCQGWLYLSTNFLSFYSFLLGSEIKLVISWDEISKLEKTSNVILTESIHVCSRGEDHYFSMFLHINETFLLMEQLALYAIWRLFDKETFENDPVLHDPLQITKRGLESRAHSQQFNAFFRLPKEETLREVHECFLWVLFIHYNTLGKMCISDNYICFASQDGALCSLIIPLREVVAVETADATSKAVSVAVKGKRAFRFSEVRDFENLAAKLRGKCNVTSSPQHGAGTEVAVGPGPDAALDCYEGQPLSSHKDDSKMVSTEALMTVFHPQDMENLDAKMLKEKMKEQSWNILFTECGRGVTMLRTRKTRDLIVRGIPEVLRGELWLLFSGAVNDMATNPGYYTELVEKSMGTCTIATDEIERDLCRSLPEHPAFQSDTGISALRRVLTAYAYRNPKIGYCQAMNILTSVLLLYAKEEEAFWLLVAVCERMLPDYFNRRIIGPETRIDPPPPLTGLPHPWGLNPNPNRGP
;
A
#
# COMPACT_ATOMS: atom_id res chain seq x y z
N MET A 1 21.95 29.60 4.97
CA MET A 1 21.59 28.75 3.80
C MET A 1 21.21 29.56 2.56
N TRP A 2 21.51 29.05 1.36
CA TRP A 2 21.03 29.61 0.08
C TRP A 2 19.56 29.26 -0.17
N LEU A 3 18.83 30.17 -0.82
CA LEU A 3 17.41 30.03 -1.12
C LEU A 3 17.17 30.07 -2.63
N LYS A 4 16.20 29.27 -3.09
CA LYS A 4 15.72 29.40 -4.48
C LYS A 4 15.20 30.84 -4.64
N PRO A 5 15.68 31.60 -5.65
CA PRO A 5 15.28 32.98 -5.81
C PRO A 5 13.76 33.14 -5.91
N GLU A 6 13.20 33.90 -4.98
CA GLU A 6 11.76 34.15 -4.84
C GLU A 6 11.49 35.65 -4.84
N GLU A 7 10.46 36.08 -5.58
CA GLU A 7 10.14 37.49 -5.82
C GLU A 7 9.47 38.12 -4.59
N ILE A 8 9.94 39.31 -4.18
CA ILE A 8 9.39 40.08 -3.07
C ILE A 8 8.98 41.47 -3.55
N LEU A 9 7.71 41.82 -3.32
CA LEU A 9 7.15 43.15 -3.56
C LEU A 9 7.34 44.06 -2.34
N LEU A 10 8.03 45.19 -2.52
CA LEU A 10 8.62 45.96 -1.41
C LEU A 10 7.66 46.72 -0.50
N LYS A 11 6.40 46.97 -0.91
CA LYS A 11 5.53 47.93 -0.20
C LYS A 11 5.05 47.47 1.19
N SER A 12 5.14 46.18 1.51
CA SER A 12 4.82 45.62 2.83
C SER A 12 6.05 45.16 3.63
N ALA A 13 7.12 44.74 2.96
CA ALA A 13 8.28 44.07 3.61
C ALA A 13 9.22 45.01 4.39
N LEU A 14 9.37 46.30 4.03
CA LEU A 14 10.34 47.19 4.68
C LEU A 14 9.97 47.59 6.12
N LYS A 15 8.71 47.43 6.55
CA LYS A 15 8.32 47.81 7.93
C LYS A 15 8.83 46.83 8.98
N LEU A 16 9.13 45.59 8.57
CA LEU A 16 9.50 44.45 9.42
C LEU A 16 11.00 44.14 9.45
N TRP A 17 11.78 44.75 8.55
CA TRP A 17 13.19 44.43 8.34
C TRP A 17 14.04 45.70 8.40
N VAL A 18 15.18 45.60 9.08
CA VAL A 18 16.20 46.63 9.21
C VAL A 18 17.34 46.26 8.29
N GLN A 19 17.74 47.17 7.42
CA GLN A 19 18.90 46.98 6.55
C GLN A 19 20.19 47.11 7.37
N GLU A 20 21.07 46.11 7.29
CA GLU A 20 22.39 46.13 7.97
C GLU A 20 23.52 46.45 6.99
N ARG A 21 23.47 45.88 5.78
CA ARG A 21 24.42 46.16 4.69
C ARG A 21 23.69 46.21 3.36
N SER A 22 24.24 46.98 2.42
CA SER A 22 23.74 47.04 1.05
C SER A 22 24.85 47.43 0.10
N ASN A 23 24.76 46.93 -1.13
CA ASN A 23 25.54 47.40 -2.26
C ASN A 23 24.60 47.58 -3.47
N ARG A 24 25.18 47.83 -4.65
CA ARG A 24 24.40 48.08 -5.89
C ARG A 24 23.46 46.94 -6.27
N TYR A 25 23.80 45.69 -5.91
CA TYR A 25 23.09 44.50 -6.36
C TYR A 25 22.50 43.64 -5.23
N PHE A 26 22.92 43.84 -3.98
CA PHE A 26 22.51 43.02 -2.84
C PHE A 26 22.18 43.85 -1.60
N VAL A 27 21.22 43.38 -0.81
CA VAL A 27 20.82 43.98 0.47
C VAL A 27 20.74 42.91 1.55
N LEU A 28 21.51 43.09 2.62
CA LEU A 28 21.44 42.26 3.82
C LEU A 28 20.52 42.93 4.85
N GLN A 29 19.54 42.18 5.31
CA GLN A 29 18.51 42.65 6.23
C GLN A 29 18.42 41.76 7.46
N ARG A 30 18.16 42.38 8.60
CA ARG A 30 17.82 41.74 9.88
C ARG A 30 16.37 42.03 10.26
N ARG A 31 15.69 41.09 10.89
CA ARG A 31 14.32 41.27 11.37
C ARG A 31 14.23 42.26 12.54
N ARG A 32 13.28 43.19 12.49
CA ARG A 32 13.04 44.20 13.54
C ARG A 32 12.57 43.50 14.82
N GLY A 33 13.17 43.83 15.97
CA GLY A 33 12.90 43.19 17.28
C GLY A 33 13.81 42.00 17.64
N TYR A 34 14.69 41.56 16.73
CA TYR A 34 15.69 40.52 17.03
C TYR A 34 17.00 41.16 17.53
N GLY A 35 17.29 41.12 18.83
CA GLY A 35 18.56 41.56 19.42
C GLY A 35 18.64 43.03 19.92
N GLU A 36 17.52 43.69 20.21
CA GLU A 36 17.51 45.01 20.88
C GLU A 36 17.04 44.87 22.35
N GLU A 37 17.87 45.33 23.30
CA GLU A 37 17.51 45.53 24.71
C GLU A 37 16.58 46.76 24.83
N GLY A 38 15.28 46.58 24.57
CA GLY A 38 14.30 47.68 24.69
C GLY A 38 13.00 47.44 23.91
N GLY A 39 12.24 46.41 24.29
CA GLY A 39 11.00 46.01 23.60
C GLY A 39 9.80 46.91 23.90
N GLY A 40 9.36 47.67 22.90
CA GLY A 40 8.06 48.37 22.89
C GLY A 40 6.97 47.57 22.16
N LEU A 41 5.71 47.72 22.61
CA LEU A 41 4.49 47.02 22.18
C LEU A 41 4.17 47.03 20.67
N ALA A 42 4.91 47.80 19.86
CA ALA A 42 4.77 47.81 18.40
C ALA A 42 5.24 46.50 17.72
N GLY A 43 6.05 45.67 18.40
CA GLY A 43 6.47 44.36 17.89
C GLY A 43 5.41 43.26 17.95
N LEU A 44 4.33 43.46 18.73
CA LEU A 44 3.34 42.42 19.02
C LEU A 44 2.24 42.29 17.95
N LEU A 45 1.98 43.36 17.20
CA LEU A 45 0.84 43.45 16.27
C LEU A 45 1.18 43.15 14.81
N VAL A 46 2.46 42.97 14.47
CA VAL A 46 2.89 42.63 13.10
C VAL A 46 3.14 41.13 12.90
N GLY A 47 3.08 40.33 13.98
CA GLY A 47 3.27 38.88 13.92
C GLY A 47 2.09 38.10 13.34
N THR A 48 0.89 38.67 13.32
CA THR A 48 -0.35 37.91 13.09
C THR A 48 -0.93 38.04 11.68
N LEU A 49 -0.48 39.00 10.85
CA LEU A 49 -1.10 39.25 9.53
C LEU A 49 -0.28 38.76 8.31
N ASP A 50 1.01 38.48 8.45
CA ASP A 50 1.90 38.04 7.35
C ASP A 50 2.17 36.53 7.32
N SER A 51 1.41 35.73 8.09
CA SER A 51 1.64 34.28 8.23
C SER A 51 1.25 33.44 7.00
N VAL A 52 0.56 34.00 6.00
CA VAL A 52 -0.02 33.23 4.88
C VAL A 52 0.70 33.41 3.53
N LEU A 53 1.63 34.36 3.39
CA LEU A 53 2.38 34.55 2.13
C LEU A 53 3.88 34.50 2.40
N ASP A 54 4.62 33.74 1.59
CA ASP A 54 6.04 33.39 1.65
C ASP A 54 6.41 32.19 2.54
N SER A 55 6.51 31.06 1.86
CA SER A 55 6.97 29.76 2.33
C SER A 55 8.41 29.55 1.86
N THR A 56 9.39 29.89 2.71
CA THR A 56 10.75 29.30 2.81
C THR A 56 11.73 30.21 3.56
N SER A 57 11.40 31.50 3.74
CA SER A 57 12.27 32.50 4.41
C SER A 57 11.97 32.74 5.91
N LYS A 58 11.08 31.97 6.56
CA LYS A 58 10.35 32.43 7.75
C LYS A 58 10.90 32.16 9.16
N VAL A 59 12.08 31.57 9.35
CA VAL A 59 12.64 31.37 10.72
C VAL A 59 14.00 32.04 10.95
N ALA A 60 14.69 32.42 9.88
CA ALA A 60 16.00 33.06 9.96
C ALA A 60 15.86 34.57 10.25
N PRO A 61 16.51 35.11 11.31
CA PRO A 61 16.49 36.53 11.63
C PRO A 61 17.27 37.40 10.63
N PHE A 62 18.09 36.79 9.75
CA PHE A 62 18.83 37.48 8.70
C PHE A 62 18.51 36.94 7.31
N ARG A 63 18.54 37.83 6.31
CA ARG A 63 18.36 37.50 4.89
C ARG A 63 19.19 38.36 3.95
N ILE A 64 19.50 37.84 2.78
CA ILE A 64 20.10 38.59 1.67
C ILE A 64 19.12 38.61 0.49
N LEU A 65 18.90 39.81 -0.03
CA LEU A 65 18.09 40.07 -1.21
C LEU A 65 18.98 40.50 -2.38
N HIS A 66 18.66 40.04 -3.58
CA HIS A 66 19.18 40.56 -4.84
C HIS A 66 18.26 41.69 -5.36
N GLN A 67 18.88 42.76 -5.85
CA GLN A 67 18.22 43.93 -6.43
C GLN A 67 18.98 44.40 -7.68
N THR A 68 18.30 45.10 -8.58
CA THR A 68 18.95 45.82 -9.68
C THR A 68 18.60 47.30 -9.62
N PRO A 69 19.53 48.20 -9.99
CA PRO A 69 19.21 49.62 -10.13
C PRO A 69 18.06 49.74 -11.14
N ASP A 70 16.99 50.45 -10.80
CA ASP A 70 15.78 50.66 -11.60
C ASP A 70 14.65 49.61 -11.42
N SER A 71 14.87 48.50 -10.70
CA SER A 71 13.82 47.53 -10.40
C SER A 71 13.15 47.77 -9.03
N GLN A 72 11.82 47.75 -8.99
CA GLN A 72 11.06 47.72 -7.72
C GLN A 72 10.93 46.30 -7.14
N VAL A 73 11.49 45.31 -7.84
CA VAL A 73 11.39 43.89 -7.54
C VAL A 73 12.69 43.40 -6.91
N TYR A 74 12.57 42.73 -5.78
CA TYR A 74 13.68 42.17 -5.02
C TYR A 74 13.54 40.66 -4.99
N TRP A 75 14.67 39.95 -4.89
CA TRP A 75 14.68 38.50 -4.90
C TRP A 75 15.35 37.97 -3.65
N SER A 76 14.66 37.16 -2.86
CA SER A 76 15.28 36.49 -1.70
C SER A 76 16.20 35.38 -2.17
N ILE A 77 17.50 35.47 -1.82
CA ILE A 77 18.52 34.54 -2.32
C ILE A 77 19.27 33.78 -1.21
N ALA A 78 19.24 34.25 0.04
CA ALA A 78 19.83 33.55 1.17
C ALA A 78 19.17 33.97 2.49
N CYS A 79 19.22 33.10 3.49
CA CYS A 79 18.84 33.40 4.87
C CYS A 79 19.83 32.78 5.87
N GLY A 80 19.88 33.32 7.09
CA GLY A 80 20.80 32.85 8.13
C GLY A 80 20.21 32.94 9.53
N ALA A 81 20.46 31.91 10.34
CA ALA A 81 20.02 31.82 11.73
C ALA A 81 20.83 32.77 12.65
N THR A 82 22.10 32.99 12.29
CA THR A 82 23.06 33.82 13.03
C THR A 82 23.66 34.91 12.13
N ARG A 83 24.28 35.93 12.74
CA ARG A 83 24.91 37.00 11.97
C ARG A 83 26.15 36.49 11.25
N GLU A 84 26.86 35.56 11.88
CA GLU A 84 28.07 34.94 11.38
C GLU A 84 27.77 34.17 10.07
N GLU A 85 26.76 33.31 10.08
CA GLU A 85 26.33 32.53 8.91
C GLU A 85 25.94 33.40 7.72
N ILE A 86 25.13 34.44 7.94
CA ILE A 86 24.70 35.31 6.83
C ILE A 86 25.86 36.17 6.31
N THR A 87 26.86 36.45 7.15
CA THR A 87 28.05 37.22 6.76
C THR A 87 28.95 36.39 5.85
N GLU A 88 29.10 35.08 6.09
CA GLU A 88 29.82 34.19 5.18
C GLU A 88 29.17 34.16 3.78
N HIS A 89 27.84 34.08 3.71
CA HIS A 89 27.11 34.16 2.44
C HIS A 89 27.29 35.52 1.75
N TRP A 90 27.32 36.60 2.51
CA TRP A 90 27.60 37.94 1.99
C TRP A 90 29.01 38.03 1.39
N GLU A 91 30.03 37.61 2.14
CA GLU A 91 31.43 37.62 1.70
C GLU A 91 31.65 36.77 0.45
N TRP A 92 30.97 35.63 0.35
CA TRP A 92 31.01 34.80 -0.84
C TRP A 92 30.48 35.54 -2.08
N LEU A 93 29.36 36.27 -1.95
CA LEU A 93 28.82 37.08 -3.06
C LEU A 93 29.79 38.19 -3.47
N GLU A 94 30.46 38.83 -2.50
CA GLU A 94 31.44 39.89 -2.79
C GLU A 94 32.64 39.35 -3.58
N GLN A 95 33.14 38.17 -3.20
CA GLN A 95 34.32 37.59 -3.80
C GLN A 95 34.05 36.96 -5.17
N ASN A 96 32.91 36.28 -5.32
CA ASN A 96 32.66 35.37 -6.45
C ASN A 96 31.65 35.90 -7.47
N VAL A 97 30.77 36.83 -7.09
CA VAL A 97 29.68 37.29 -7.97
C VAL A 97 29.84 38.76 -8.29
N MET A 98 30.08 39.62 -7.30
CA MET A 98 30.07 41.07 -7.45
C MET A 98 31.04 41.62 -8.50
N LYS A 99 32.26 41.05 -8.60
CA LYS A 99 33.26 41.47 -9.59
C LYS A 99 32.83 41.21 -11.03
N THR A 100 31.92 40.27 -11.25
CA THR A 100 31.43 39.89 -12.58
C THR A 100 30.15 40.65 -12.95
N LEU A 101 29.38 41.13 -11.98
CA LEU A 101 28.12 41.85 -12.24
C LEU A 101 28.32 43.18 -12.98
N SER A 102 29.47 43.83 -12.82
CA SER A 102 29.80 45.09 -13.50
C SER A 102 30.08 44.94 -15.00
N VAL A 103 30.16 43.71 -15.52
CA VAL A 103 30.44 43.40 -16.94
C VAL A 103 29.15 43.35 -17.76
N PHE A 104 27.99 43.21 -17.11
CA PHE A 104 26.70 43.11 -17.79
C PHE A 104 26.06 44.49 -17.99
N ASP A 105 25.56 44.74 -19.20
CA ASP A 105 24.92 46.01 -19.57
C ASP A 105 23.39 46.01 -19.32
N SER A 106 22.78 44.85 -19.12
CA SER A 106 21.33 44.68 -18.89
C SER A 106 21.02 44.17 -17.47
N ASN A 107 20.04 44.81 -16.82
CA ASN A 107 19.53 44.41 -15.51
C ASN A 107 18.88 43.01 -15.51
N GLU A 108 18.30 42.59 -16.63
CA GLU A 108 17.72 41.24 -16.78
C GLU A 108 18.81 40.17 -16.86
N ASP A 109 19.93 40.47 -17.53
CA ASP A 109 21.07 39.56 -17.63
C ASP A 109 21.78 39.41 -16.28
N ILE A 110 21.91 40.51 -15.53
CA ILE A 110 22.43 40.50 -14.15
C ILE A 110 21.57 39.59 -13.27
N THR A 111 20.25 39.74 -13.32
CA THR A 111 19.32 38.95 -12.51
C THR A 111 19.35 37.47 -12.90
N SER A 112 19.37 37.18 -14.20
CA SER A 112 19.45 35.82 -14.72
C SER A 112 20.78 35.15 -14.33
N PHE A 113 21.89 35.89 -14.39
CA PHE A 113 23.20 35.41 -13.96
C PHE A 113 23.25 35.08 -12.47
N VAL A 114 22.75 35.99 -11.62
CA VAL A 114 22.66 35.77 -10.16
C VAL A 114 21.76 34.57 -9.87
N HIS A 115 20.57 34.48 -10.48
CA HIS A 115 19.69 33.33 -10.32
C HIS A 115 20.36 32.01 -10.74
N GLY A 116 21.08 32.02 -11.86
CA GLY A 116 21.84 30.86 -12.33
C GLY A 116 22.93 30.44 -11.36
N LYS A 117 23.69 31.40 -10.79
CA LYS A 117 24.74 31.12 -9.81
C LYS A 117 24.20 30.60 -8.48
N ILE A 118 23.13 31.20 -7.96
CA ILE A 118 22.47 30.73 -6.73
C ILE A 118 21.85 29.34 -6.92
N ARG A 119 21.16 29.10 -8.04
CA ARG A 119 20.66 27.76 -8.37
C ARG A 119 21.79 26.74 -8.56
N GLY A 120 22.92 27.17 -9.09
CA GLY A 120 24.14 26.36 -9.20
C GLY A 120 24.70 25.97 -7.84
N LEU A 121 24.80 26.91 -6.89
CA LEU A 121 25.20 26.65 -5.51
C LEU A 121 24.23 25.70 -4.80
N ILE A 122 22.92 25.91 -4.96
CA ILE A 122 21.90 25.01 -4.42
C ILE A 122 22.03 23.61 -5.04
N ALA A 123 22.32 23.52 -6.34
CA ALA A 123 22.53 22.24 -7.02
C ALA A 123 23.86 21.57 -6.63
N GLU A 124 24.86 22.34 -6.22
CA GLU A 124 26.15 21.85 -5.73
C GLU A 124 26.04 21.39 -4.27
N GLU A 125 25.27 22.08 -3.43
CA GLU A 125 24.79 21.60 -2.12
C GLU A 125 23.86 20.38 -2.28
N ALA A 126 23.02 20.34 -3.32
CA ALA A 126 22.09 19.23 -3.59
C ALA A 126 22.70 18.06 -4.38
N LYS A 127 23.95 18.17 -4.87
CA LYS A 127 24.67 17.04 -5.50
C LYS A 127 24.96 15.90 -4.52
N GLY A 128 24.67 16.09 -3.23
CA GLY A 128 24.58 15.05 -2.21
C GLY A 128 23.18 14.45 -1.99
N SER A 129 22.12 14.86 -2.71
CA SER A 129 20.74 14.49 -2.38
C SER A 129 19.85 14.28 -3.62
N LEU A 130 19.86 13.05 -4.13
CA LEU A 130 18.81 12.51 -4.99
C LEU A 130 17.97 11.53 -4.15
N ILE A 131 16.93 12.07 -3.52
CA ILE A 131 15.83 11.40 -2.79
C ILE A 131 16.25 10.07 -2.13
N ARG A 132 16.83 10.16 -0.93
CA ARG A 132 16.88 9.06 0.06
C ARG A 132 17.34 9.66 1.39
N GLU A 133 16.46 9.56 2.38
CA GLU A 133 16.65 10.06 3.76
C GLU A 133 16.73 11.58 3.89
N GLU A 134 16.18 12.09 5.00
CA GLU A 134 16.52 13.42 5.49
C GLU A 134 18.05 13.52 5.52
N ASP A 135 18.59 14.65 5.06
CA ASP A 135 20.00 15.03 5.24
C ASP A 135 20.53 14.44 6.57
N PRO A 136 21.44 13.45 6.53
CA PRO A 136 21.83 12.69 7.72
C PRO A 136 22.31 13.60 8.86
N GLU A 137 22.80 14.79 8.51
CA GLU A 137 23.23 15.80 9.45
C GLU A 137 22.06 16.46 10.18
N LYS A 138 20.97 16.78 9.47
CA LYS A 138 19.73 17.32 10.07
C LYS A 138 19.02 16.30 10.93
N PHE A 139 18.99 15.04 10.49
CA PHE A 139 18.43 13.96 11.31
C PHE A 139 19.25 13.76 12.59
N ARG A 140 20.58 13.79 12.51
CA ARG A 140 21.48 13.73 13.67
C ARG A 140 21.27 14.92 14.62
N GLU A 141 21.09 16.14 14.10
CA GLU A 141 20.78 17.30 14.93
C GLU A 141 19.42 17.17 15.62
N ALA A 142 18.39 16.72 14.89
CA ALA A 142 17.07 16.45 15.43
C ALA A 142 17.10 15.37 16.51
N HIS A 143 17.91 14.32 16.32
CA HIS A 143 18.13 13.25 17.30
C HIS A 143 18.75 13.79 18.60
N LEU A 144 19.81 14.60 18.49
CA LEU A 144 20.43 15.22 19.66
C LEU A 144 19.48 16.16 20.41
N LYS A 145 18.61 16.88 19.68
CA LYS A 145 17.55 17.69 20.31
C LYS A 145 16.52 16.82 21.00
N PHE A 146 16.08 15.74 20.36
CA PHE A 146 15.14 14.78 20.93
C PHE A 146 15.66 14.19 22.25
N GLU A 147 16.89 13.68 22.28
CA GLU A 147 17.51 13.13 23.49
C GLU A 147 17.61 14.17 24.62
N LYS A 148 18.03 15.40 24.29
CA LYS A 148 18.18 16.48 25.28
C LYS A 148 16.84 17.01 25.79
N CYS A 149 15.80 17.04 24.94
CA CYS A 149 14.53 17.69 25.28
C CYS A 149 13.60 16.83 26.13
N PHE A 150 13.62 15.50 25.96
CA PHE A 150 12.58 14.62 26.50
C PHE A 150 13.06 13.62 27.57
N GLY A 151 14.36 13.37 27.71
CA GLY A 151 14.89 12.50 28.77
C GLY A 151 14.29 11.08 28.79
N LEU A 152 14.05 10.51 27.61
CA LEU A 152 13.44 9.19 27.42
C LEU A 152 14.44 8.05 27.71
N PRO A 153 13.97 6.79 27.88
CA PRO A 153 14.85 5.64 28.13
C PRO A 153 15.95 5.48 27.07
N GLU A 154 17.13 4.99 27.46
CA GLU A 154 18.29 4.85 26.54
C GLU A 154 18.02 3.90 25.36
N GLN A 155 17.03 3.01 25.48
CA GLN A 155 16.62 2.10 24.40
C GLN A 155 15.59 2.73 23.44
N GLU A 156 15.16 3.98 23.67
CA GLU A 156 14.21 4.67 22.82
C GLU A 156 14.88 5.17 21.54
N LYS A 157 14.32 4.79 20.38
CA LYS A 157 14.88 5.16 19.09
C LYS A 157 13.97 6.15 18.38
N LEU A 158 14.53 7.27 17.96
CA LEU A 158 13.83 8.22 17.07
C LEU A 158 13.62 7.58 15.70
N VAL A 159 12.38 7.54 15.23
CA VAL A 159 11.99 6.99 13.92
C VAL A 159 12.01 8.08 12.86
N THR A 160 11.39 9.23 13.14
CA THR A 160 11.30 10.38 12.23
C THR A 160 10.83 11.63 13.00
N TYR A 161 10.94 12.81 12.39
CA TYR A 161 10.39 14.05 12.94
C TYR A 161 9.68 14.87 11.86
N TYR A 162 8.76 15.75 12.28
CA TYR A 162 7.95 16.60 11.39
C TYR A 162 7.77 17.99 11.98
N SER A 163 7.89 19.02 11.13
CA SER A 163 7.46 20.37 11.50
C SER A 163 5.93 20.42 11.49
N CYS A 164 5.33 20.92 12.57
CA CYS A 164 3.88 21.09 12.67
C CYS A 164 3.51 22.17 13.70
N SER A 165 2.21 22.44 13.81
CA SER A 165 1.65 23.32 14.84
C SER A 165 0.79 22.52 15.81
N TYR A 166 1.10 22.60 17.10
CA TYR A 166 0.28 22.04 18.17
C TYR A 166 -0.72 23.11 18.67
N TRP A 167 -2.00 22.74 18.79
CA TRP A 167 -3.04 23.67 19.23
C TRP A 167 -3.26 23.56 20.73
N ARG A 168 -2.96 24.64 21.45
CA ARG A 168 -3.33 24.80 22.86
C ARG A 168 -4.57 25.69 22.94
N GLY A 169 -5.75 25.08 22.95
CA GLY A 169 -7.01 25.79 22.80
C GLY A 169 -7.12 26.44 21.42
N ARG A 170 -7.17 27.78 21.34
CA ARG A 170 -7.25 28.52 20.07
C ARG A 170 -5.89 29.06 19.58
N VAL A 171 -4.81 28.78 20.30
CA VAL A 171 -3.48 29.31 19.98
C VAL A 171 -2.62 28.20 19.36
N PRO A 172 -2.17 28.35 18.10
CA PRO A 172 -1.23 27.43 17.50
C PRO A 172 0.19 27.72 17.97
N CYS A 173 0.87 26.70 18.46
CA CYS A 173 2.27 26.73 18.84
C CYS A 173 3.08 25.95 17.82
N GLN A 174 3.88 26.65 17.02
CA GLN A 174 4.72 26.00 16.01
C GLN A 174 5.88 25.27 16.68
N GLY A 175 6.14 24.04 16.26
CA GLY A 175 7.20 23.22 16.82
C GLY A 175 7.51 22.00 15.99
N TRP A 176 8.15 21.03 16.64
CA TRP A 176 8.59 19.79 16.04
C TRP A 176 7.93 18.61 16.75
N LEU A 177 7.29 17.75 15.95
CA LEU A 177 6.76 16.47 16.37
C LEU A 177 7.83 15.40 16.10
N TYR A 178 8.20 14.66 17.14
CA TYR A 178 9.15 13.57 17.11
C TYR A 178 8.38 12.27 17.30
N LEU A 179 8.52 11.34 16.36
CA LEU A 179 7.93 10.02 16.44
C LEU A 179 9.03 9.03 16.77
N SER A 180 8.90 8.39 17.92
CA SER A 180 9.83 7.38 18.42
C SER A 180 9.14 6.03 18.49
N THR A 181 9.89 4.96 18.77
CA THR A 181 9.37 3.59 18.84
C THR A 181 8.22 3.40 19.82
N ASN A 182 8.23 4.09 20.97
CA ASN A 182 7.21 3.95 22.02
C ASN A 182 6.45 5.25 22.30
N PHE A 183 6.99 6.41 21.89
CA PHE A 183 6.38 7.71 22.22
C PHE A 183 6.15 8.60 21.00
N LEU A 184 5.08 9.37 21.08
CA LEU A 184 4.84 10.60 20.34
C LEU A 184 5.30 11.76 21.23
N SER A 185 6.25 12.57 20.76
CA SER A 185 6.77 13.71 21.52
C SER A 185 6.70 15.01 20.72
N PHE A 186 6.34 16.13 21.34
CA PHE A 186 6.30 17.43 20.68
C PHE A 186 7.06 18.48 21.50
N TYR A 187 7.85 19.29 20.80
CA TYR A 187 8.60 20.39 21.37
C TYR A 187 8.34 21.70 20.62
N SER A 188 8.05 22.77 21.36
CA SER A 188 7.98 24.13 20.85
C SER A 188 8.62 25.10 21.84
N PHE A 189 9.34 26.08 21.33
CA PHE A 189 9.84 27.20 22.12
C PHE A 189 9.51 28.50 21.39
N LEU A 190 8.55 29.24 21.91
CA LEU A 190 8.09 30.50 21.31
C LEU A 190 7.96 31.57 22.39
N LEU A 191 8.61 32.71 22.17
CA LEU A 191 8.55 33.90 23.05
C LEU A 191 8.92 33.60 24.53
N GLY A 192 9.90 32.71 24.76
CA GLY A 192 10.32 32.34 26.11
C GLY A 192 9.41 31.31 26.80
N SER A 193 8.31 30.89 26.16
CA SER A 193 7.47 29.79 26.63
C SER A 193 7.90 28.49 25.96
N GLU A 194 8.33 27.53 26.78
CA GLU A 194 8.63 26.16 26.36
C GLU A 194 7.37 25.29 26.49
N ILE A 195 7.08 24.48 25.46
CA ILE A 195 6.03 23.46 25.47
C ILE A 195 6.69 22.12 25.16
N LYS A 196 6.48 21.16 26.07
CA LYS A 196 6.87 19.76 25.92
C LYS A 196 5.66 18.88 26.11
N LEU A 197 5.46 17.96 25.19
CA LEU A 197 4.44 16.93 25.26
C LEU A 197 5.10 15.59 24.96
N VAL A 198 4.77 14.57 25.75
CA VAL A 198 5.22 13.19 25.56
C VAL A 198 4.01 12.31 25.84
N ILE A 199 3.59 11.54 24.84
CA ILE A 199 2.45 10.64 24.90
C ILE A 199 2.94 9.25 24.51
N SER A 200 2.67 8.25 25.34
CA SER A 200 2.98 6.86 24.99
C SER A 200 1.98 6.33 23.96
N TRP A 201 2.44 5.56 22.98
CA TRP A 201 1.58 5.04 21.92
C TRP A 201 0.44 4.16 22.45
N ASP A 202 0.67 3.42 23.54
CA ASP A 202 -0.33 2.57 24.20
C ASP A 202 -1.40 3.35 24.98
N GLU A 203 -1.16 4.63 25.26
CA GLU A 203 -2.09 5.51 25.98
C GLU A 203 -3.02 6.28 25.04
N ILE A 204 -2.85 6.12 23.72
CA ILE A 204 -3.68 6.78 22.72
C ILE A 204 -4.99 5.99 22.57
N SER A 205 -6.10 6.60 22.97
CA SER A 205 -7.43 6.02 22.81
C SER A 205 -8.07 6.36 21.47
N LYS A 206 -7.65 7.45 20.82
CA LYS A 206 -8.16 7.87 19.52
C LYS A 206 -7.08 8.54 18.69
N LEU A 207 -6.98 8.16 17.42
CA LEU A 207 -6.09 8.77 16.43
C LEU A 207 -6.86 8.93 15.12
N GLU A 208 -7.14 10.17 14.70
CA GLU A 208 -7.93 10.44 13.49
C GLU A 208 -7.49 11.71 12.76
N LYS A 209 -7.72 11.78 11.46
CA LYS A 209 -7.61 13.02 10.70
C LYS A 209 -8.92 13.79 10.78
N THR A 210 -8.84 15.04 11.18
CA THR A 210 -10.01 15.92 11.33
C THR A 210 -9.82 17.18 10.49
N SER A 211 -10.88 17.62 9.83
CA SER A 211 -10.97 18.93 9.20
C SER A 211 -12.04 19.76 9.91
N ASN A 212 -11.68 20.97 10.33
CA ASN A 212 -12.63 21.92 10.91
C ASN A 212 -12.79 23.10 9.94
N VAL A 213 -13.97 23.72 9.91
CA VAL A 213 -14.31 24.82 8.97
C VAL A 213 -13.33 26.02 9.03
N ILE A 214 -12.59 26.15 10.12
CA ILE A 214 -11.65 27.25 10.41
C ILE A 214 -10.18 26.79 10.27
N LEU A 215 -9.91 25.47 10.13
CA LEU A 215 -8.56 24.89 10.15
C LEU A 215 -8.29 24.03 8.92
N THR A 216 -7.09 24.21 8.37
CA THR A 216 -6.43 23.20 7.52
C THR A 216 -6.46 21.82 8.17
N GLU A 217 -6.38 20.75 7.39
CA GLU A 217 -6.34 19.37 7.88
C GLU A 217 -5.42 19.20 9.10
N SER A 218 -5.92 18.46 10.10
CA SER A 218 -5.24 18.25 11.38
C SER A 218 -5.29 16.77 11.79
N ILE A 219 -4.29 16.35 12.56
CA ILE A 219 -4.26 15.05 13.22
C ILE A 219 -4.71 15.27 14.67
N HIS A 220 -5.79 14.57 15.04
CA HIS A 220 -6.35 14.56 16.38
C HIS A 220 -5.86 13.32 17.12
N VAL A 221 -5.25 13.52 18.28
CA VAL A 221 -4.73 12.50 19.17
C VAL A 221 -5.43 12.67 20.52
N CYS A 222 -6.20 11.67 20.94
CA CYS A 222 -6.80 11.64 22.27
C CYS A 222 -5.98 10.68 23.15
N SER A 223 -5.49 11.17 24.29
CA SER A 223 -4.75 10.36 25.26
C SER A 223 -5.18 10.71 26.68
N ARG A 224 -5.45 9.69 27.50
CA ARG A 224 -5.89 9.86 28.91
C ARG A 224 -7.09 10.81 29.09
N GLY A 225 -7.95 10.95 28.08
CA GLY A 225 -9.09 11.86 28.07
C GLY A 225 -8.76 13.32 27.70
N GLU A 226 -7.53 13.62 27.31
CA GLU A 226 -7.11 14.91 26.76
C GLU A 226 -7.02 14.87 25.24
N ASP A 227 -7.52 15.92 24.57
CA ASP A 227 -7.50 16.07 23.12
C ASP A 227 -6.31 16.95 22.68
N HIS A 228 -5.49 16.41 21.76
CA HIS A 228 -4.33 17.07 21.19
C HIS A 228 -4.49 17.19 19.67
N TYR A 229 -4.40 18.42 19.15
CA TYR A 229 -4.52 18.67 17.71
C TYR A 229 -3.19 19.15 17.13
N PHE A 230 -2.75 18.53 16.04
CA PHE A 230 -1.58 18.91 15.27
C PHE A 230 -1.97 19.27 13.85
N SER A 231 -1.48 20.38 13.30
CA SER A 231 -1.78 20.80 11.91
C SER A 231 -0.55 21.37 11.22
N MET A 232 -0.74 21.89 10.00
CA MET A 232 0.33 22.51 9.19
C MET A 232 1.45 21.53 8.80
N PHE A 233 1.13 20.24 8.65
CA PHE A 233 2.07 19.26 8.12
C PHE A 233 2.26 19.47 6.61
N LEU A 234 3.50 19.32 6.13
CA LEU A 234 3.79 19.30 4.70
C LEU A 234 3.17 18.06 4.01
N HIS A 235 3.26 16.91 4.68
CA HIS A 235 2.75 15.62 4.22
C HIS A 235 1.92 14.96 5.33
N ILE A 236 0.75 15.54 5.65
CA ILE A 236 -0.12 15.06 6.74
C ILE A 236 -0.51 13.59 6.58
N ASN A 237 -0.73 13.18 5.34
CA ASN A 237 -1.15 11.84 4.96
C ASN A 237 -0.11 10.77 5.30
N GLU A 238 1.15 11.01 4.94
CA GLU A 238 2.27 10.14 5.26
C GLU A 238 2.56 10.13 6.76
N THR A 239 2.49 11.31 7.38
CA THR A 239 2.68 11.46 8.84
C THR A 239 1.66 10.65 9.62
N PHE A 240 0.37 10.78 9.27
CA PHE A 240 -0.71 10.07 9.92
C PHE A 240 -0.57 8.54 9.79
N LEU A 241 -0.22 8.06 8.59
CA LEU A 241 -0.02 6.63 8.35
C LEU A 241 1.11 6.05 9.23
N LEU A 242 2.22 6.79 9.36
CA LEU A 242 3.33 6.38 10.23
C LEU A 242 2.91 6.37 11.71
N MET A 243 2.12 7.35 12.15
CA MET A 243 1.58 7.39 13.51
C MET A 243 0.64 6.20 13.78
N GLU A 244 -0.26 5.86 12.84
CA GLU A 244 -1.14 4.68 12.94
C GLU A 244 -0.32 3.39 13.05
N GLN A 245 0.71 3.23 12.23
CA GLN A 245 1.58 2.04 12.27
C GLN A 245 2.31 1.90 13.61
N LEU A 246 2.85 3.00 14.15
CA LEU A 246 3.53 3.00 15.44
C LEU A 246 2.56 2.72 16.60
N ALA A 247 1.37 3.34 16.59
CA ALA A 247 0.33 3.08 17.58
C ALA A 247 -0.13 1.62 17.57
N LEU A 248 -0.43 1.09 16.38
CA LEU A 248 -0.83 -0.31 16.19
C LEU A 248 0.26 -1.27 16.67
N TYR A 249 1.51 -0.95 16.42
CA TYR A 249 2.65 -1.75 16.85
C TYR A 249 2.81 -1.79 18.37
N ALA A 250 2.68 -0.64 19.03
CA ALA A 250 2.73 -0.56 20.49
C ALA A 250 1.63 -1.41 21.13
N ILE A 251 0.40 -1.34 20.61
CA ILE A 251 -0.73 -2.17 21.05
C ILE A 251 -0.41 -3.66 20.83
N TRP A 252 0.05 -4.05 19.65
CA TRP A 252 0.35 -5.45 19.35
C TRP A 252 1.44 -6.04 20.26
N ARG A 253 2.47 -5.26 20.61
CA ARG A 253 3.51 -5.67 21.57
C ARG A 253 2.99 -5.91 22.98
N LEU A 254 1.89 -5.26 23.37
CA LEU A 254 1.26 -5.46 24.68
C LEU A 254 0.39 -6.72 24.74
N PHE A 255 -0.31 -7.05 23.65
CA PHE A 255 -1.37 -8.05 23.67
C PHE A 255 -1.01 -9.43 23.08
N ASP A 256 0.06 -9.56 22.30
CA ASP A 256 0.24 -10.77 21.48
C ASP A 256 1.69 -11.27 21.46
N LYS A 257 2.03 -12.23 22.34
CA LYS A 257 3.37 -12.86 22.32
C LYS A 257 3.50 -13.99 21.30
N GLU A 258 2.39 -14.61 20.87
CA GLU A 258 2.39 -15.81 20.02
C GLU A 258 2.24 -15.52 18.52
N THR A 259 1.54 -14.44 18.12
CA THR A 259 1.53 -14.01 16.71
C THR A 259 2.89 -13.49 16.25
N PHE A 260 3.77 -13.15 17.20
CA PHE A 260 5.06 -12.48 17.00
C PHE A 260 6.25 -13.40 16.76
N GLU A 261 6.16 -14.71 17.04
CA GLU A 261 7.30 -15.60 16.80
C GLU A 261 7.72 -15.67 15.32
N ASN A 262 6.87 -15.18 14.40
CA ASN A 262 7.10 -15.23 12.95
C ASN A 262 7.49 -13.87 12.29
N ASP A 263 7.50 -12.73 13.01
CA ASP A 263 7.89 -11.41 12.44
C ASP A 263 9.02 -10.73 13.26
N PRO A 264 10.30 -10.91 12.87
CA PRO A 264 11.46 -10.44 13.63
C PRO A 264 11.54 -8.91 13.79
N VAL A 265 11.00 -8.15 12.83
CA VAL A 265 11.03 -6.67 12.85
C VAL A 265 10.10 -6.13 13.94
N LEU A 266 9.06 -6.90 14.27
CA LEU A 266 8.08 -6.55 15.28
C LEU A 266 8.48 -7.05 16.69
N HIS A 267 9.50 -7.90 16.80
CA HIS A 267 9.97 -8.36 18.10
C HIS A 267 10.99 -7.38 18.73
N ASP A 268 11.81 -6.72 17.91
CA ASP A 268 12.85 -5.80 18.34
C ASP A 268 12.51 -4.34 17.95
N PRO A 269 12.14 -3.48 18.92
CA PRO A 269 11.89 -2.05 18.69
C PRO A 269 13.05 -1.33 17.98
N LEU A 270 14.29 -1.80 18.14
CA LEU A 270 15.47 -1.21 17.52
C LEU A 270 15.51 -1.43 16.00
N GLN A 271 14.79 -2.42 15.48
CA GLN A 271 14.69 -2.69 14.03
C GLN A 271 13.67 -1.76 13.35
N ILE A 272 12.84 -1.06 14.11
CA ILE A 272 11.89 -0.10 13.54
C ILE A 272 12.64 1.10 12.99
N THR A 273 12.37 1.37 11.73
CA THR A 273 12.88 2.51 10.99
C THR A 273 11.73 3.06 10.15
N LYS A 274 11.77 4.37 9.88
CA LYS A 274 10.81 5.02 8.98
C LYS A 274 10.70 4.28 7.65
N ARG A 275 11.85 3.97 7.05
CA ARG A 275 11.93 3.24 5.78
C ARG A 275 11.33 1.83 5.85
N GLY A 276 11.52 1.12 6.96
CA GLY A 276 10.91 -0.18 7.19
C GLY A 276 9.38 -0.10 7.26
N LEU A 277 8.85 0.88 7.99
CA LEU A 277 7.42 1.13 8.11
C LEU A 277 6.77 1.54 6.77
N GLU A 278 7.41 2.43 6.02
CA GLU A 278 6.99 2.85 4.68
C GLU A 278 6.99 1.65 3.70
N SER A 279 8.04 0.84 3.70
CA SER A 279 8.13 -0.36 2.86
C SER A 279 7.02 -1.38 3.16
N ARG A 280 6.67 -1.52 4.44
CA ARG A 280 5.57 -2.38 4.89
C ARG A 280 4.21 -1.81 4.45
N ALA A 281 3.98 -0.51 4.62
CA ALA A 281 2.76 0.15 4.13
C ALA A 281 2.58 -0.06 2.62
N HIS A 282 3.65 0.15 1.85
CA HIS A 282 3.64 -0.06 0.40
C HIS A 282 3.35 -1.52 0.04
N SER A 283 3.94 -2.48 0.76
CA SER A 283 3.68 -3.91 0.55
C SER A 283 2.23 -4.29 0.88
N GLN A 284 1.69 -3.80 1.99
CA GLN A 284 0.28 -4.02 2.37
C GLN A 284 -0.68 -3.46 1.33
N GLN A 285 -0.42 -2.25 0.83
CA GLN A 285 -1.24 -1.64 -0.21
C GLN A 285 -1.14 -2.39 -1.54
N PHE A 286 0.06 -2.83 -1.92
CA PHE A 286 0.31 -3.67 -3.08
C PHE A 286 -0.50 -4.98 -2.98
N ASN A 287 -0.43 -5.67 -1.84
CA ASN A 287 -1.16 -6.91 -1.60
C ASN A 287 -2.68 -6.70 -1.63
N ALA A 288 -3.17 -5.62 -1.02
CA ALA A 288 -4.59 -5.27 -1.04
C ALA A 288 -5.11 -4.96 -2.46
N PHE A 289 -4.34 -4.21 -3.25
CA PHE A 289 -4.72 -3.83 -4.62
C PHE A 289 -4.81 -5.05 -5.54
N PHE A 290 -3.78 -5.90 -5.54
CA PHE A 290 -3.72 -7.10 -6.40
C PHE A 290 -4.40 -8.33 -5.79
N ARG A 291 -4.90 -8.25 -4.55
CA ARG A 291 -5.50 -9.36 -3.79
C ARG A 291 -4.53 -10.54 -3.61
N LEU A 292 -3.29 -10.22 -3.24
CA LEU A 292 -2.23 -11.19 -2.98
C LEU A 292 -2.22 -11.64 -1.51
N PRO A 293 -1.52 -12.74 -1.18
CA PRO A 293 -1.27 -13.15 0.21
C PRO A 293 -0.62 -12.03 1.05
N LYS A 294 -0.84 -12.03 2.38
CA LYS A 294 -0.34 -10.96 3.26
C LYS A 294 1.17 -11.04 3.45
N GLU A 295 1.74 -12.21 3.24
CA GLU A 295 3.14 -12.56 3.39
C GLU A 295 3.99 -12.06 2.22
N GLU A 296 3.36 -11.67 1.09
CA GLU A 296 4.09 -11.11 -0.04
C GLU A 296 4.70 -9.75 0.31
N THR A 297 5.97 -9.58 -0.07
CA THR A 297 6.67 -8.29 0.11
C THR A 297 6.97 -7.66 -1.23
N LEU A 298 6.65 -6.37 -1.36
CA LEU A 298 6.98 -5.61 -2.57
C LEU A 298 8.49 -5.35 -2.58
N ARG A 299 9.17 -5.76 -3.65
CA ARG A 299 10.63 -5.62 -3.79
C ARG A 299 11.01 -4.47 -4.70
N GLU A 300 10.37 -4.40 -5.87
CA GLU A 300 10.73 -3.43 -6.91
C GLU A 300 9.49 -2.88 -7.60
N VAL A 301 9.58 -1.62 -8.03
CA VAL A 301 8.56 -0.94 -8.84
C VAL A 301 9.25 -0.25 -10.01
N HIS A 302 8.73 -0.50 -11.20
CA HIS A 302 9.23 0.09 -12.44
C HIS A 302 8.08 0.76 -13.18
N GLU A 303 8.27 2.01 -13.58
CA GLU A 303 7.36 2.67 -14.52
C GLU A 303 7.64 2.13 -15.93
N CYS A 304 6.60 1.67 -16.62
CA CYS A 304 6.74 1.02 -17.91
C CYS A 304 5.44 1.04 -18.70
N PHE A 305 5.54 0.68 -19.97
CA PHE A 305 4.38 0.46 -20.83
C PHE A 305 4.14 -1.04 -21.03
N LEU A 306 2.92 -1.50 -20.81
CA LEU A 306 2.51 -2.86 -21.16
C LEU A 306 1.89 -2.87 -22.55
N TRP A 307 2.43 -3.71 -23.44
CA TRP A 307 1.82 -3.99 -24.74
C TRP A 307 0.61 -4.91 -24.57
N VAL A 308 -0.58 -4.38 -24.85
CA VAL A 308 -1.83 -5.15 -24.78
C VAL A 308 -2.12 -5.75 -26.15
N LEU A 309 -1.86 -7.07 -26.30
CA LEU A 309 -1.89 -7.80 -27.57
C LEU A 309 -3.14 -7.59 -28.44
N PHE A 310 -4.33 -7.46 -27.83
CA PHE A 310 -5.60 -7.42 -28.55
C PHE A 310 -6.08 -6.02 -28.94
N ILE A 311 -5.62 -4.98 -28.24
CA ILE A 311 -5.96 -3.58 -28.57
C ILE A 311 -4.79 -2.90 -29.30
N HIS A 312 -3.64 -3.59 -29.42
CA HIS A 312 -2.43 -3.11 -30.10
C HIS A 312 -1.96 -1.72 -29.63
N TYR A 313 -2.14 -1.41 -28.35
CA TYR A 313 -1.63 -0.17 -27.74
C TYR A 313 -0.81 -0.44 -26.49
N ASN A 314 0.09 0.50 -26.22
CA ASN A 314 0.92 0.55 -25.01
C ASN A 314 0.16 1.24 -23.89
N THR A 315 -0.12 0.51 -22.82
CA THR A 315 -0.73 1.08 -21.61
C THR A 315 0.37 1.54 -20.67
N LEU A 316 0.43 2.84 -20.36
CA LEU A 316 1.32 3.36 -19.32
C LEU A 316 0.86 2.87 -17.93
N GLY A 317 1.81 2.39 -17.14
CA GLY A 317 1.54 1.93 -15.78
C GLY A 317 2.80 1.59 -15.00
N LYS A 318 2.61 0.79 -13.96
CA LYS A 318 3.68 0.38 -13.05
C LYS A 318 3.75 -1.13 -12.97
N MET A 319 4.92 -1.68 -13.26
CA MET A 319 5.28 -3.07 -13.03
C MET A 319 5.81 -3.20 -11.60
N CYS A 320 5.15 -4.02 -10.80
CA CYS A 320 5.48 -4.29 -9.41
C CYS A 320 5.98 -5.72 -9.29
N ILE A 321 7.10 -5.93 -8.62
CA ILE A 321 7.73 -7.24 -8.45
C ILE A 321 7.79 -7.56 -6.97
N SER A 322 7.27 -8.73 -6.63
CA SER A 322 7.26 -9.29 -5.28
C SER A 322 8.10 -10.56 -5.23
N ASP A 323 7.95 -11.34 -4.17
CA ASP A 323 8.68 -12.59 -4.00
C ASP A 323 8.16 -13.66 -4.95
N ASN A 324 6.83 -13.78 -5.11
CA ASN A 324 6.22 -14.80 -5.96
C ASN A 324 5.43 -14.27 -7.16
N TYR A 325 5.29 -12.94 -7.32
CA TYR A 325 4.46 -12.35 -8.38
C TYR A 325 5.14 -11.18 -9.11
N ILE A 326 4.86 -11.11 -10.42
CA ILE A 326 5.01 -9.90 -11.23
C ILE A 326 3.60 -9.36 -11.49
N CYS A 327 3.35 -8.13 -11.09
CA CYS A 327 2.06 -7.48 -11.28
C CYS A 327 2.22 -6.22 -12.12
N PHE A 328 1.17 -5.82 -12.82
CA PHE A 328 1.11 -4.55 -13.52
C PHE A 328 -0.24 -3.88 -13.29
N ALA A 329 -0.23 -2.56 -13.09
CA ALA A 329 -1.42 -1.74 -13.04
C ALA A 329 -1.24 -0.51 -13.93
N SER A 330 -2.27 -0.17 -14.71
CA SER A 330 -2.33 1.05 -15.49
C SER A 330 -2.27 2.29 -14.59
N GLN A 331 -1.84 3.42 -15.14
CA GLN A 331 -1.73 4.68 -14.40
C GLN A 331 -3.07 5.13 -13.81
N ASP A 332 -4.22 4.84 -14.42
CA ASP A 332 -5.50 5.20 -13.80
C ASP A 332 -6.01 4.14 -12.79
N GLY A 333 -5.28 3.02 -12.62
CA GLY A 333 -5.66 1.87 -11.82
C GLY A 333 -6.90 1.09 -12.31
N ALA A 334 -7.60 1.59 -13.33
CA ALA A 334 -8.91 1.10 -13.75
C ALA A 334 -8.95 0.59 -15.18
N LEU A 335 -8.09 1.08 -16.08
CA LEU A 335 -8.01 0.61 -17.46
C LEU A 335 -7.58 -0.86 -17.52
N CYS A 336 -6.52 -1.22 -16.79
CA CYS A 336 -5.89 -2.53 -16.95
C CYS A 336 -5.07 -2.94 -15.72
N SER A 337 -5.21 -4.20 -15.29
CA SER A 337 -4.31 -4.84 -14.34
C SER A 337 -3.97 -6.27 -14.75
N LEU A 338 -2.77 -6.72 -14.41
CA LEU A 338 -2.22 -8.03 -14.72
C LEU A 338 -1.50 -8.59 -13.50
N ILE A 339 -1.67 -9.88 -13.26
CA ILE A 339 -0.97 -10.62 -12.20
C ILE A 339 -0.33 -11.84 -12.89
N ILE A 340 0.97 -11.99 -12.74
CA ILE A 340 1.75 -13.10 -13.28
C ILE A 340 2.45 -13.79 -12.10
N PRO A 341 1.95 -14.93 -11.62
CA PRO A 341 2.68 -15.74 -10.67
C PRO A 341 4.00 -16.21 -11.31
N LEU A 342 5.12 -16.10 -10.60
CA LEU A 342 6.44 -16.45 -11.13
C LEU A 342 6.54 -17.92 -11.55
N ARG A 343 5.79 -18.82 -10.88
CA ARG A 343 5.68 -20.25 -11.27
C ARG A 343 5.06 -20.49 -12.67
N GLU A 344 4.38 -19.48 -13.22
CA GLU A 344 3.80 -19.52 -14.57
C GLU A 344 4.77 -18.98 -15.63
N VAL A 345 5.87 -18.34 -15.23
CA VAL A 345 6.86 -17.78 -16.14
C VAL A 345 7.76 -18.89 -16.67
N VAL A 346 7.85 -18.98 -18.00
CA VAL A 346 8.65 -19.98 -18.73
C VAL A 346 9.96 -19.39 -19.20
N ALA A 347 9.94 -18.14 -19.69
CA ALA A 347 11.13 -17.47 -20.17
C ALA A 347 11.01 -15.94 -19.97
N VAL A 348 12.16 -15.28 -19.82
CA VAL A 348 12.25 -13.82 -19.76
C VAL A 348 13.31 -13.36 -20.77
N GLU A 349 12.84 -12.72 -21.82
CA GLU A 349 13.64 -12.24 -22.94
C GLU A 349 13.77 -10.73 -22.89
N THR A 350 14.91 -10.20 -23.30
CA THR A 350 15.10 -8.78 -23.54
C THR A 350 15.03 -8.54 -25.05
N ALA A 351 14.20 -7.62 -25.49
CA ALA A 351 14.19 -7.20 -26.90
C ALA A 351 15.36 -6.22 -27.17
N ASP A 352 15.55 -5.86 -28.44
CA ASP A 352 16.61 -4.94 -28.92
C ASP A 352 16.84 -3.75 -27.98
N ALA A 353 18.12 -3.38 -27.81
CA ALA A 353 18.59 -2.33 -26.90
C ALA A 353 17.91 -0.95 -27.10
N THR A 354 17.34 -0.71 -28.29
CA THR A 354 16.59 0.50 -28.63
C THR A 354 15.22 0.58 -27.94
N SER A 355 14.58 -0.55 -27.67
CA SER A 355 13.21 -0.61 -27.11
C SER A 355 13.17 -0.67 -25.58
N LYS A 356 14.32 -0.91 -24.93
CA LYS A 356 14.44 -1.11 -23.46
C LYS A 356 13.30 -1.98 -22.91
N ALA A 357 13.04 -3.10 -23.59
CA ALA A 357 11.85 -3.91 -23.35
C ALA A 357 12.19 -5.30 -22.79
N VAL A 358 11.36 -5.72 -21.84
CA VAL A 358 11.38 -7.05 -21.22
C VAL A 358 10.13 -7.80 -21.62
N SER A 359 10.29 -8.97 -22.21
CA SER A 359 9.21 -9.88 -22.59
C SER A 359 9.16 -11.05 -21.61
N VAL A 360 8.03 -11.21 -20.92
CA VAL A 360 7.78 -12.30 -19.97
C VAL A 360 6.87 -13.32 -20.62
N ALA A 361 7.42 -14.48 -20.99
CA ALA A 361 6.67 -15.59 -21.55
C ALA A 361 6.09 -16.47 -20.44
N VAL A 362 4.80 -16.79 -20.53
CA VAL A 362 4.07 -17.60 -19.56
C VAL A 362 3.58 -18.92 -20.16
N LYS A 363 3.29 -19.91 -19.31
CA LYS A 363 2.69 -21.20 -19.70
C LYS A 363 1.44 -20.96 -20.54
N GLY A 364 1.32 -21.70 -21.66
CA GLY A 364 0.25 -21.47 -22.65
C GLY A 364 0.60 -20.51 -23.80
N LYS A 365 1.89 -20.23 -24.02
CA LYS A 365 2.45 -19.49 -25.18
C LYS A 365 2.03 -18.01 -25.32
N ARG A 366 1.66 -17.32 -24.23
CA ARG A 366 1.53 -15.85 -24.23
C ARG A 366 2.81 -15.19 -23.73
N ALA A 367 3.21 -14.08 -24.34
CA ALA A 367 4.30 -13.24 -23.86
C ALA A 367 3.78 -11.82 -23.59
N PHE A 368 4.08 -11.31 -22.40
CA PHE A 368 3.77 -9.93 -22.01
C PHE A 368 5.01 -9.06 -22.22
N ARG A 369 4.90 -8.06 -23.09
CA ARG A 369 6.00 -7.15 -23.39
C ARG A 369 5.84 -5.86 -22.59
N PHE A 370 6.84 -5.57 -21.77
CA PHE A 370 6.99 -4.33 -21.02
C PHE A 370 8.07 -3.48 -21.68
N SER A 371 7.78 -2.25 -22.08
CA SER A 371 8.75 -1.34 -22.71
C SER A 371 9.04 -0.11 -21.86
N GLU A 372 10.14 0.58 -22.18
CA GLU A 372 10.68 1.73 -21.45
C GLU A 372 11.04 1.44 -19.98
N VAL A 373 11.45 0.20 -19.70
CA VAL A 373 11.83 -0.21 -18.35
C VAL A 373 13.23 0.31 -18.02
N ARG A 374 13.40 0.97 -16.87
CA ARG A 374 14.73 1.37 -16.37
C ARG A 374 15.54 0.13 -15.97
N ASP A 375 16.83 0.13 -16.30
CA ASP A 375 17.74 -0.99 -16.00
C ASP A 375 17.21 -2.37 -16.45
N PHE A 376 16.55 -2.41 -17.61
CA PHE A 376 15.83 -3.58 -18.13
C PHE A 376 16.68 -4.85 -18.22
N GLU A 377 17.99 -4.75 -18.49
CA GLU A 377 18.91 -5.90 -18.54
C GLU A 377 19.10 -6.54 -17.16
N ASN A 378 19.31 -5.72 -16.13
CA ASN A 378 19.45 -6.18 -14.75
C ASN A 378 18.13 -6.77 -14.25
N LEU A 379 17.00 -6.11 -14.56
CA LEU A 379 15.67 -6.62 -14.24
C LEU A 379 15.45 -8.00 -14.88
N ALA A 380 15.72 -8.13 -16.17
CA ALA A 380 15.55 -9.40 -16.88
C ALA A 380 16.47 -10.50 -16.31
N ALA A 381 17.71 -10.17 -15.95
CA ALA A 381 18.62 -11.11 -15.30
C ALA A 381 18.10 -11.58 -13.93
N LYS A 382 17.60 -10.67 -13.10
CA LYS A 382 16.97 -11.00 -11.80
C LYS A 382 15.74 -11.89 -11.96
N LEU A 383 14.86 -11.55 -12.92
CA LEU A 383 13.66 -12.33 -13.18
C LEU A 383 14.01 -13.75 -13.67
N ARG A 384 14.99 -13.89 -14.59
CA ARG A 384 15.50 -15.21 -15.00
C ARG A 384 16.03 -16.01 -13.81
N GLY A 385 16.80 -15.36 -12.93
CA GLY A 385 17.30 -15.97 -11.70
C GLY A 385 16.19 -16.50 -10.80
N LYS A 386 15.15 -15.69 -10.54
CA LYS A 386 13.98 -16.10 -9.74
C LYS A 386 13.20 -17.25 -10.37
N CYS A 387 12.99 -17.24 -11.69
CA CYS A 387 12.21 -18.26 -12.39
C CYS A 387 12.89 -19.64 -12.39
N ASN A 388 14.23 -19.67 -12.46
CA ASN A 388 15.01 -20.91 -12.47
C ASN A 388 15.02 -21.63 -11.11
N VAL A 389 14.83 -20.90 -10.02
CA VAL A 389 14.71 -21.49 -8.67
C VAL A 389 13.35 -22.15 -8.49
N THR A 390 12.29 -21.54 -9.05
CA THR A 390 10.92 -22.10 -9.02
C THR A 390 10.68 -23.25 -10.01
N SER A 391 11.61 -23.53 -10.93
CA SER A 391 11.45 -24.54 -12.00
C SER A 391 12.31 -25.81 -11.85
N SER A 392 13.02 -26.01 -10.74
CA SER A 392 13.64 -27.33 -10.46
C SER A 392 12.60 -28.39 -10.09
N PRO A 393 12.80 -29.67 -10.49
CA PRO A 393 11.69 -30.49 -10.95
C PRO A 393 11.25 -31.54 -9.94
N GLN A 394 9.94 -31.60 -9.69
CA GLN A 394 9.26 -32.86 -9.42
C GLN A 394 8.25 -33.12 -10.56
N HIS A 395 8.64 -34.07 -11.39
CA HIS A 395 7.85 -34.88 -12.32
C HIS A 395 7.28 -34.28 -13.62
N GLY A 396 7.77 -34.89 -14.72
CA GLY A 396 7.22 -34.82 -16.07
C GLY A 396 7.82 -35.92 -16.95
N ALA A 397 7.57 -37.18 -16.62
CA ALA A 397 7.65 -38.32 -17.55
C ALA A 397 6.30 -39.04 -17.46
N GLY A 398 5.61 -39.41 -18.52
CA GLY A 398 5.70 -39.12 -19.94
C GLY A 398 4.40 -39.65 -20.56
N THR A 399 3.82 -38.94 -21.53
CA THR A 399 2.70 -39.47 -22.30
C THR A 399 2.90 -39.06 -23.76
N GLU A 400 3.58 -39.91 -24.51
CA GLU A 400 3.50 -39.91 -25.96
C GLU A 400 2.36 -40.83 -26.42
N VAL A 401 1.61 -40.31 -27.39
CA VAL A 401 0.46 -40.92 -28.02
C VAL A 401 0.93 -41.91 -29.10
N ALA A 402 0.33 -43.09 -29.17
CA ALA A 402 0.39 -43.93 -30.36
C ALA A 402 -0.97 -44.57 -30.67
N VAL A 403 -1.27 -44.56 -31.97
CA VAL A 403 -2.51 -44.90 -32.68
C VAL A 403 -2.75 -46.42 -32.71
N GLY A 404 -4.03 -46.84 -32.72
CA GLY A 404 -4.45 -48.26 -32.82
C GLY A 404 -4.13 -48.94 -34.18
N PRO A 405 -4.42 -50.25 -34.31
CA PRO A 405 -5.78 -50.69 -34.68
C PRO A 405 -6.25 -52.00 -33.98
N GLY A 406 -7.57 -52.26 -33.94
CA GLY A 406 -8.18 -53.57 -33.57
C GLY A 406 -8.35 -54.48 -34.78
N PRO A 407 -9.30 -55.45 -34.79
CA PRO A 407 -9.95 -56.20 -33.71
C PRO A 407 -9.84 -57.75 -33.92
N ASP A 408 -10.05 -58.58 -32.89
CA ASP A 408 -10.70 -59.90 -33.04
C ASP A 408 -10.93 -60.63 -31.69
N ALA A 409 -12.20 -61.05 -31.52
CA ALA A 409 -12.75 -62.26 -30.88
C ALA A 409 -12.18 -62.83 -29.56
N ALA A 410 -12.92 -63.41 -28.62
CA ALA A 410 -14.34 -63.64 -28.32
C ALA A 410 -14.37 -64.62 -27.11
N LEU A 411 -15.32 -64.45 -26.16
CA LEU A 411 -15.87 -65.42 -25.18
C LEU A 411 -14.89 -66.04 -24.13
N ASP A 412 -15.22 -66.32 -22.86
CA ASP A 412 -16.52 -66.53 -22.19
C ASP A 412 -16.41 -66.49 -20.64
N CYS A 413 -17.54 -66.11 -20.01
CA CYS A 413 -18.14 -66.49 -18.71
C CYS A 413 -17.33 -66.56 -17.39
N TYR A 414 -17.83 -65.91 -16.33
CA TYR A 414 -18.76 -66.52 -15.34
C TYR A 414 -19.25 -65.47 -14.32
N GLU A 415 -20.56 -65.46 -14.05
CA GLU A 415 -21.22 -64.70 -12.99
C GLU A 415 -20.81 -65.17 -11.58
N GLY A 416 -20.71 -64.22 -10.66
CA GLY A 416 -20.63 -64.48 -9.23
C GLY A 416 -20.68 -63.18 -8.42
N GLN A 417 -21.88 -62.76 -8.00
CA GLN A 417 -22.02 -61.85 -6.86
C GLN A 417 -21.43 -62.50 -5.60
N PRO A 418 -20.79 -61.72 -4.72
CA PRO A 418 -21.43 -61.54 -3.42
C PRO A 418 -21.27 -60.14 -2.78
N LEU A 419 -22.35 -59.76 -2.10
CA LEU A 419 -22.46 -59.04 -0.83
C LEU A 419 -21.61 -57.77 -0.55
N SER A 420 -22.37 -56.70 -0.36
CA SER A 420 -22.16 -55.54 0.52
C SER A 420 -20.91 -55.56 1.41
N SER A 421 -19.98 -54.67 1.11
CA SER A 421 -19.07 -54.10 2.11
C SER A 421 -19.31 -52.59 2.14
N HIS A 422 -19.94 -52.10 3.22
CA HIS A 422 -19.89 -50.68 3.58
C HIS A 422 -18.41 -50.31 3.80
N LYS A 423 -17.78 -49.73 2.78
CA LYS A 423 -16.52 -49.02 2.93
C LYS A 423 -16.84 -47.61 3.41
N ASP A 424 -16.10 -47.19 4.41
CA ASP A 424 -16.17 -45.91 5.11
C ASP A 424 -15.92 -44.73 4.13
N ASP A 425 -16.99 -44.23 3.51
CA ASP A 425 -16.99 -43.09 2.58
C ASP A 425 -16.66 -41.75 3.26
N SER A 426 -16.49 -41.73 4.59
CA SER A 426 -16.25 -40.51 5.38
C SER A 426 -14.93 -39.80 5.02
N LYS A 427 -13.98 -40.51 4.40
CA LYS A 427 -12.64 -40.01 4.06
C LYS A 427 -12.43 -39.60 2.60
N MET A 428 -13.38 -39.86 1.70
CA MET A 428 -13.19 -39.52 0.28
C MET A 428 -13.56 -38.07 0.00
N VAL A 429 -12.57 -37.29 -0.44
CA VAL A 429 -12.71 -35.89 -0.88
C VAL A 429 -13.52 -35.84 -2.17
N SER A 430 -14.54 -34.99 -2.24
CA SER A 430 -15.34 -34.82 -3.47
C SER A 430 -14.51 -34.12 -4.55
N THR A 431 -14.40 -34.75 -5.72
CA THR A 431 -13.63 -34.24 -6.87
C THR A 431 -14.43 -33.34 -7.81
N GLU A 432 -15.74 -33.21 -7.59
CA GLU A 432 -16.67 -32.39 -8.40
C GLU A 432 -17.49 -31.43 -7.53
N ALA A 433 -18.02 -30.37 -8.16
CA ALA A 433 -18.89 -29.39 -7.51
C ALA A 433 -20.30 -29.97 -7.29
N LEU A 434 -20.94 -29.70 -6.15
CA LEU A 434 -22.20 -30.38 -5.80
C LEU A 434 -23.34 -30.07 -6.77
N MET A 435 -23.35 -28.91 -7.43
CA MET A 435 -24.37 -28.62 -8.43
C MET A 435 -24.29 -29.54 -9.64
N THR A 436 -23.12 -30.03 -10.07
CA THR A 436 -23.05 -30.95 -11.23
C THR A 436 -23.76 -32.28 -10.95
N VAL A 437 -23.91 -32.63 -9.67
CA VAL A 437 -24.56 -33.86 -9.20
C VAL A 437 -26.04 -33.63 -8.86
N PHE A 438 -26.43 -32.44 -8.35
CA PHE A 438 -27.74 -32.19 -7.73
C PHE A 438 -28.55 -31.05 -8.39
N HIS A 439 -28.73 -31.07 -9.73
CA HIS A 439 -29.52 -30.05 -10.43
C HIS A 439 -30.99 -29.99 -9.97
N PRO A 440 -31.51 -28.82 -9.50
CA PRO A 440 -32.93 -28.64 -9.23
C PRO A 440 -33.76 -28.64 -10.53
N GLN A 441 -34.81 -29.44 -10.58
CA GLN A 441 -35.70 -29.58 -11.74
C GLN A 441 -36.82 -28.51 -11.73
N ASP A 442 -36.53 -27.30 -12.20
CA ASP A 442 -37.58 -26.28 -12.45
C ASP A 442 -37.92 -26.22 -13.96
N MET A 443 -38.90 -27.02 -14.38
CA MET A 443 -39.23 -27.25 -15.80
C MET A 443 -39.92 -26.09 -16.53
N GLU A 444 -40.52 -25.11 -15.85
CA GLU A 444 -41.43 -24.14 -16.50
C GLU A 444 -40.76 -22.86 -17.02
N ASN A 445 -39.50 -22.57 -16.64
CA ASN A 445 -38.75 -21.37 -17.09
C ASN A 445 -37.39 -21.70 -17.74
N LEU A 446 -37.18 -22.96 -18.11
CA LEU A 446 -35.89 -23.49 -18.54
C LEU A 446 -35.33 -22.74 -19.76
N ASP A 447 -36.13 -22.52 -20.81
CA ASP A 447 -35.65 -21.97 -22.09
C ASP A 447 -35.16 -20.52 -22.01
N ALA A 448 -35.91 -19.62 -21.36
CA ALA A 448 -35.51 -18.22 -21.22
C ALA A 448 -34.31 -18.05 -20.29
N LYS A 449 -34.24 -18.85 -19.20
CA LYS A 449 -33.11 -18.87 -18.27
C LYS A 449 -31.85 -19.43 -18.94
N MET A 450 -31.97 -20.54 -19.66
CA MET A 450 -30.87 -21.15 -20.41
C MET A 450 -30.35 -20.23 -21.50
N LEU A 451 -31.22 -19.53 -22.23
CA LEU A 451 -30.80 -18.56 -23.24
C LEU A 451 -30.01 -17.42 -22.60
N LYS A 452 -30.47 -16.88 -21.46
CA LYS A 452 -29.76 -15.83 -20.72
C LYS A 452 -28.39 -16.30 -20.24
N GLU A 453 -28.28 -17.52 -19.71
CA GLU A 453 -26.99 -18.08 -19.30
C GLU A 453 -26.05 -18.27 -20.50
N LYS A 454 -26.53 -18.82 -21.62
CA LYS A 454 -25.73 -18.92 -22.86
C LYS A 454 -25.25 -17.57 -23.38
N MET A 455 -26.09 -16.52 -23.34
CA MET A 455 -25.67 -15.17 -23.73
C MET A 455 -24.56 -14.61 -22.84
N LYS A 456 -24.62 -14.88 -21.53
CA LYS A 456 -23.54 -14.52 -20.61
C LYS A 456 -22.27 -15.31 -20.95
N GLU A 457 -22.35 -16.62 -21.15
CA GLU A 457 -21.21 -17.47 -21.53
C GLU A 457 -20.51 -16.96 -22.79
N GLN A 458 -21.27 -16.62 -23.83
CA GLN A 458 -20.70 -16.05 -25.06
C GLN A 458 -19.95 -14.74 -24.79
N SER A 459 -20.52 -13.87 -23.95
CA SER A 459 -19.85 -12.62 -23.57
C SER A 459 -18.52 -12.86 -22.85
N TRP A 460 -18.46 -13.87 -21.97
CA TRP A 460 -17.24 -14.28 -21.29
C TRP A 460 -16.23 -14.94 -22.23
N ASN A 461 -16.67 -15.75 -23.20
CA ASN A 461 -15.78 -16.36 -24.20
C ASN A 461 -15.11 -15.31 -25.10
N ILE A 462 -15.84 -14.25 -25.47
CA ILE A 462 -15.27 -13.10 -26.18
C ILE A 462 -14.20 -12.44 -25.30
N LEU A 463 -14.51 -12.19 -24.02
CA LEU A 463 -13.53 -11.64 -23.09
C LEU A 463 -12.29 -12.52 -22.96
N PHE A 464 -12.43 -13.85 -22.86
CA PHE A 464 -11.30 -14.77 -22.76
C PHE A 464 -10.43 -14.81 -24.01
N THR A 465 -11.04 -14.60 -25.17
CA THR A 465 -10.31 -14.49 -26.43
C THR A 465 -9.49 -13.21 -26.47
N GLU A 466 -10.04 -12.10 -25.99
CA GLU A 466 -9.37 -10.79 -25.95
C GLU A 466 -8.30 -10.73 -24.84
N CYS A 467 -8.71 -10.94 -23.59
CA CYS A 467 -7.91 -10.69 -22.39
C CYS A 467 -7.17 -11.93 -21.86
N GLY A 468 -7.41 -13.08 -22.47
CA GLY A 468 -6.95 -14.37 -21.97
C GLY A 468 -7.85 -14.97 -20.89
N ARG A 469 -7.58 -16.23 -20.54
CA ARG A 469 -8.21 -16.99 -19.45
C ARG A 469 -7.14 -17.48 -18.48
N GLY A 470 -7.52 -17.72 -17.23
CA GLY A 470 -6.65 -18.24 -16.16
C GLY A 470 -5.92 -17.16 -15.36
N VAL A 471 -4.92 -17.57 -14.59
CA VAL A 471 -4.23 -16.74 -13.58
C VAL A 471 -3.52 -15.50 -14.15
N THR A 472 -3.15 -15.53 -15.43
CA THR A 472 -2.53 -14.42 -16.16
C THR A 472 -3.51 -13.62 -17.02
N MET A 473 -4.83 -13.75 -16.78
CA MET A 473 -5.85 -12.99 -17.49
C MET A 473 -5.69 -11.49 -17.23
N LEU A 474 -5.75 -10.70 -18.30
CA LEU A 474 -5.78 -9.25 -18.20
C LEU A 474 -7.13 -8.79 -17.65
N ARG A 475 -7.13 -8.04 -16.55
CA ARG A 475 -8.35 -7.53 -15.93
C ARG A 475 -8.57 -6.10 -16.40
N THR A 476 -9.70 -5.85 -17.05
CA THR A 476 -10.04 -4.55 -17.65
C THR A 476 -11.39 -4.05 -17.15
N ARG A 477 -11.79 -2.83 -17.58
CA ARG A 477 -13.15 -2.33 -17.33
C ARG A 477 -14.23 -3.28 -17.87
N LYS A 478 -14.03 -3.88 -19.06
CA LYS A 478 -14.94 -4.88 -19.62
C LYS A 478 -15.12 -6.07 -18.68
N THR A 479 -14.04 -6.55 -18.06
CA THR A 479 -14.09 -7.63 -17.06
C THR A 479 -15.02 -7.26 -15.90
N ARG A 480 -14.90 -6.04 -15.37
CA ARG A 480 -15.76 -5.53 -14.30
C ARG A 480 -17.22 -5.42 -14.72
N ASP A 481 -17.48 -4.90 -15.91
CA ASP A 481 -18.83 -4.75 -16.46
C ASP A 481 -19.53 -6.12 -16.62
N LEU A 482 -18.80 -7.15 -17.05
CA LEU A 482 -19.33 -8.52 -17.13
C LEU A 482 -19.61 -9.13 -15.75
N ILE A 483 -18.77 -8.88 -14.75
CA ILE A 483 -19.01 -9.31 -13.37
C ILE A 483 -20.31 -8.69 -12.85
N VAL A 484 -20.53 -7.37 -13.06
CA VAL A 484 -21.74 -6.66 -12.64
C VAL A 484 -22.99 -7.18 -13.35
N ARG A 485 -22.89 -7.57 -14.62
CA ARG A 485 -23.99 -8.22 -15.37
C ARG A 485 -24.28 -9.65 -14.93
N GLY A 486 -23.41 -10.23 -14.11
CA GLY A 486 -23.52 -11.56 -13.54
C GLY A 486 -22.66 -12.60 -14.26
N ILE A 487 -22.03 -13.46 -13.46
CA ILE A 487 -21.20 -14.56 -13.93
C ILE A 487 -22.10 -15.76 -14.31
N PRO A 488 -21.89 -16.39 -15.49
CA PRO A 488 -22.55 -17.64 -15.85
C PRO A 488 -22.34 -18.71 -14.79
N GLU A 489 -23.36 -19.50 -14.52
CA GLU A 489 -23.32 -20.55 -13.51
C GLU A 489 -22.12 -21.47 -13.64
N VAL A 490 -21.86 -21.95 -14.86
CA VAL A 490 -20.77 -22.87 -15.19
C VAL A 490 -19.37 -22.27 -14.99
N LEU A 491 -19.24 -20.94 -14.90
CA LEU A 491 -17.97 -20.24 -14.72
C LEU A 491 -17.76 -19.73 -13.29
N ARG A 492 -18.74 -19.87 -12.38
CA ARG A 492 -18.67 -19.28 -11.03
C ARG A 492 -17.47 -19.82 -10.24
N GLY A 493 -17.32 -21.13 -10.11
CA GLY A 493 -16.22 -21.73 -9.36
C GLY A 493 -14.84 -21.27 -9.85
N GLU A 494 -14.60 -21.40 -11.16
CA GLU A 494 -13.34 -20.97 -11.78
C GLU A 494 -13.04 -19.48 -11.56
N LEU A 495 -14.03 -18.62 -11.81
CA LEU A 495 -13.82 -17.17 -11.72
C LEU A 495 -13.73 -16.70 -10.28
N TRP A 496 -14.44 -17.33 -9.34
CA TRP A 496 -14.28 -17.05 -7.91
C TRP A 496 -12.89 -17.40 -7.44
N LEU A 497 -12.36 -18.57 -7.81
CA LEU A 497 -10.97 -18.97 -7.51
C LEU A 497 -9.96 -17.97 -8.08
N LEU A 498 -10.19 -17.55 -9.33
CA LEU A 498 -9.31 -16.64 -10.04
C LEU A 498 -9.29 -15.23 -9.44
N PHE A 499 -10.46 -14.66 -9.13
CA PHE A 499 -10.56 -13.28 -8.66
C PHE A 499 -10.27 -13.12 -7.16
N SER A 500 -10.52 -14.15 -6.35
CA SER A 500 -10.13 -14.17 -4.94
C SER A 500 -8.63 -14.37 -4.72
N GLY A 501 -7.92 -14.89 -5.72
CA GLY A 501 -6.53 -15.30 -5.63
C GLY A 501 -6.33 -16.70 -5.03
N ALA A 502 -7.40 -17.36 -4.58
CA ALA A 502 -7.38 -18.70 -3.98
C ALA A 502 -6.74 -19.76 -4.89
N VAL A 503 -6.87 -19.62 -6.20
CA VAL A 503 -6.18 -20.48 -7.18
C VAL A 503 -4.67 -20.48 -7.01
N ASN A 504 -4.08 -19.37 -6.57
CA ASN A 504 -2.64 -19.28 -6.34
C ASN A 504 -2.25 -19.94 -5.02
N ASP A 505 -3.04 -19.75 -3.98
CA ASP A 505 -2.80 -20.35 -2.66
C ASP A 505 -2.86 -21.87 -2.75
N MET A 506 -3.85 -22.40 -3.46
CA MET A 506 -3.97 -23.84 -3.74
C MET A 506 -2.76 -24.38 -4.52
N ALA A 507 -2.35 -23.67 -5.58
CA ALA A 507 -1.24 -24.12 -6.43
C ALA A 507 0.13 -24.09 -5.72
N THR A 508 0.31 -23.23 -4.71
CA THR A 508 1.55 -23.18 -3.91
C THR A 508 1.55 -24.15 -2.73
N ASN A 509 0.42 -24.77 -2.40
CA ASN A 509 0.26 -25.66 -1.26
C ASN A 509 -0.34 -27.03 -1.68
N PRO A 510 0.33 -27.79 -2.57
CA PRO A 510 -0.17 -29.07 -3.04
C PRO A 510 -0.29 -30.08 -1.88
N GLY A 511 -1.46 -30.72 -1.75
CA GLY A 511 -1.73 -31.73 -0.72
C GLY A 511 -2.05 -31.18 0.68
N TYR A 512 -1.98 -29.85 0.87
CA TYR A 512 -2.18 -29.22 2.16
C TYR A 512 -3.59 -29.43 2.73
N TYR A 513 -4.62 -29.32 1.89
CA TYR A 513 -6.00 -29.55 2.33
C TYR A 513 -6.20 -31.00 2.80
N THR A 514 -5.70 -31.97 2.03
CA THR A 514 -5.79 -33.40 2.39
C THR A 514 -5.14 -33.67 3.74
N GLU A 515 -3.93 -33.15 3.96
CA GLU A 515 -3.22 -33.27 5.24
C GLU A 515 -3.98 -32.62 6.40
N LEU A 516 -4.59 -31.45 6.17
CA LEU A 516 -5.43 -30.79 7.18
C LEU A 516 -6.66 -31.61 7.54
N VAL A 517 -7.34 -32.17 6.55
CA VAL A 517 -8.51 -33.04 6.78
C VAL A 517 -8.08 -34.25 7.61
N GLU A 518 -6.99 -34.91 7.26
CA GLU A 518 -6.48 -36.07 8.02
C GLU A 518 -6.16 -35.73 9.49
N LYS A 519 -5.59 -34.54 9.74
CA LYS A 519 -5.22 -34.09 11.10
C LYS A 519 -6.40 -33.59 11.93
N SER A 520 -7.38 -32.97 11.28
CA SER A 520 -8.48 -32.28 11.97
C SER A 520 -9.70 -33.17 12.19
N MET A 521 -9.91 -34.17 11.34
CA MET A 521 -11.03 -35.11 11.47
C MET A 521 -10.91 -35.95 12.74
N GLY A 522 -11.98 -35.99 13.52
CA GLY A 522 -12.04 -36.71 14.80
C GLY A 522 -11.49 -35.92 16.00
N THR A 523 -11.07 -34.66 15.81
CA THR A 523 -10.76 -33.77 16.93
C THR A 523 -12.04 -33.27 17.60
N CYS A 524 -12.01 -33.14 18.93
CA CYS A 524 -13.13 -32.60 19.72
C CYS A 524 -12.74 -31.22 20.24
N THR A 525 -13.31 -30.17 19.65
CA THR A 525 -13.13 -28.77 20.02
C THR A 525 -14.49 -28.07 20.08
N ILE A 526 -14.54 -26.88 20.69
CA ILE A 526 -15.75 -26.06 20.67
C ILE A 526 -16.19 -25.79 19.22
N ALA A 527 -15.24 -25.56 18.32
CA ALA A 527 -15.53 -25.32 16.91
C ALA A 527 -16.15 -26.55 16.21
N THR A 528 -15.66 -27.76 16.47
CA THR A 528 -16.23 -28.99 15.87
C THR A 528 -17.64 -29.25 16.38
N ASP A 529 -17.91 -29.00 17.67
CA ASP A 529 -19.26 -29.16 18.24
C ASP A 529 -20.25 -28.11 17.68
N GLU A 530 -19.78 -26.88 17.47
CA GLU A 530 -20.55 -25.83 16.79
C GLU A 530 -20.84 -26.19 15.33
N ILE A 531 -19.86 -26.72 14.61
CA ILE A 531 -20.00 -27.18 13.23
C ILE A 531 -21.06 -28.28 13.14
N GLU A 532 -20.97 -29.36 13.94
CA GLU A 532 -21.92 -30.49 13.86
C GLU A 532 -23.38 -30.06 14.05
N ARG A 533 -23.65 -29.12 14.96
CA ARG A 533 -24.99 -28.56 15.16
C ARG A 533 -25.49 -27.77 13.95
N ASP A 534 -24.58 -27.20 13.17
CA ASP A 534 -24.89 -26.31 12.06
C ASP A 534 -25.03 -27.03 10.72
N LEU A 535 -24.42 -28.21 10.55
CA LEU A 535 -24.43 -28.95 9.30
C LEU A 535 -25.84 -29.21 8.77
N CYS A 536 -26.73 -29.78 9.58
CA CYS A 536 -28.08 -30.18 9.15
C CYS A 536 -29.04 -29.00 8.91
N ARG A 537 -28.67 -27.77 9.35
CA ARG A 537 -29.45 -26.54 9.12
C ARG A 537 -28.88 -25.66 8.01
N SER A 538 -27.84 -26.13 7.31
CA SER A 538 -27.17 -25.36 6.25
C SER A 538 -27.82 -25.61 4.89
N LEU A 539 -28.52 -24.59 4.36
CA LEU A 539 -29.31 -24.70 3.11
C LEU A 539 -30.21 -25.95 3.08
N PRO A 540 -31.11 -26.13 4.08
CA PRO A 540 -31.84 -27.39 4.28
C PRO A 540 -32.76 -27.76 3.12
N GLU A 541 -33.14 -26.79 2.29
CA GLU A 541 -34.00 -27.01 1.11
C GLU A 541 -33.22 -27.51 -0.12
N HIS A 542 -31.89 -27.41 -0.14
CA HIS A 542 -31.09 -27.78 -1.30
C HIS A 542 -30.74 -29.29 -1.28
N PRO A 543 -31.01 -30.05 -2.36
CA PRO A 543 -30.82 -31.51 -2.37
C PRO A 543 -29.40 -31.97 -1.99
N ALA A 544 -28.38 -31.21 -2.40
CA ALA A 544 -26.99 -31.50 -2.06
C ALA A 544 -26.74 -31.61 -0.53
N PHE A 545 -27.39 -30.78 0.29
CA PHE A 545 -27.22 -30.76 1.76
C PHE A 545 -28.28 -31.60 2.49
N GLN A 546 -29.08 -32.36 1.75
CA GLN A 546 -29.89 -33.46 2.27
C GLN A 546 -29.19 -34.82 2.07
N SER A 547 -28.02 -34.83 1.42
CA SER A 547 -27.22 -36.02 1.16
C SER A 547 -26.03 -36.13 2.12
N ASP A 548 -25.65 -37.35 2.49
CA ASP A 548 -24.46 -37.61 3.32
C ASP A 548 -23.18 -37.08 2.67
N THR A 549 -23.10 -37.12 1.33
CA THR A 549 -21.95 -36.62 0.56
C THR A 549 -21.76 -35.12 0.77
N GLY A 550 -22.82 -34.31 0.58
CA GLY A 550 -22.72 -32.86 0.73
C GLY A 550 -22.50 -32.43 2.18
N ILE A 551 -23.15 -33.08 3.14
CA ILE A 551 -22.93 -32.83 4.57
C ILE A 551 -21.51 -33.21 5.00
N SER A 552 -20.97 -34.32 4.50
CA SER A 552 -19.61 -34.75 4.81
C SER A 552 -18.56 -33.82 4.20
N ALA A 553 -18.75 -33.34 2.96
CA ALA A 553 -17.89 -32.33 2.36
C ALA A 553 -17.92 -31.02 3.15
N LEU A 554 -19.11 -30.55 3.57
CA LEU A 554 -19.26 -29.35 4.39
C LEU A 554 -18.54 -29.49 5.75
N ARG A 555 -18.69 -30.65 6.41
CA ARG A 555 -17.98 -30.98 7.65
C ARG A 555 -16.46 -30.89 7.49
N ARG A 556 -15.91 -31.55 6.46
CA ARG A 556 -14.45 -31.58 6.23
C ARG A 556 -13.89 -30.20 5.98
N VAL A 557 -14.52 -29.40 5.12
CA VAL A 557 -14.04 -28.05 4.80
C VAL A 557 -14.06 -27.13 6.01
N LEU A 558 -15.17 -27.09 6.77
CA LEU A 558 -15.29 -26.24 7.95
C LEU A 558 -14.32 -26.67 9.07
N THR A 559 -14.18 -27.98 9.29
CA THR A 559 -13.28 -28.53 10.31
C THR A 559 -11.82 -28.27 9.97
N ALA A 560 -11.43 -28.50 8.70
CA ALA A 560 -10.09 -28.19 8.22
C ALA A 560 -9.76 -26.70 8.35
N TYR A 561 -10.72 -25.81 8.06
CA TYR A 561 -10.53 -24.37 8.23
C TYR A 561 -10.36 -23.97 9.70
N ALA A 562 -11.24 -24.45 10.59
CA ALA A 562 -11.17 -24.16 12.02
C ALA A 562 -9.85 -24.66 12.63
N TYR A 563 -9.32 -25.79 12.15
CA TYR A 563 -8.02 -26.32 12.55
C TYR A 563 -6.86 -25.49 12.00
N ARG A 564 -6.93 -25.05 10.74
CA ARG A 564 -5.91 -24.21 10.11
C ARG A 564 -5.71 -22.89 10.86
N ASN A 565 -6.81 -22.25 11.25
CA ASN A 565 -6.77 -20.95 11.89
C ASN A 565 -7.58 -20.95 13.19
N PRO A 566 -7.02 -21.48 14.30
CA PRO A 566 -7.72 -21.56 15.58
C PRO A 566 -8.10 -20.19 16.17
N LYS A 567 -7.43 -19.11 15.75
CA LYS A 567 -7.72 -17.74 16.20
C LYS A 567 -9.09 -17.27 15.72
N ILE A 568 -9.44 -17.62 14.48
CA ILE A 568 -10.79 -17.40 13.93
C ILE A 568 -11.71 -18.55 14.36
N GLY A 569 -11.25 -19.79 14.21
CA GLY A 569 -12.01 -21.00 14.48
C GLY A 569 -13.21 -21.11 13.53
N TYR A 570 -14.39 -21.36 14.10
CA TYR A 570 -15.65 -21.41 13.38
C TYR A 570 -16.57 -20.25 13.77
N CYS A 571 -17.35 -19.73 12.82
CA CYS A 571 -18.38 -18.72 13.06
C CYS A 571 -19.67 -19.13 12.34
N GLN A 572 -20.83 -18.88 12.96
CA GLN A 572 -22.18 -19.31 12.51
C GLN A 572 -22.62 -18.79 11.12
N ALA A 573 -21.80 -17.98 10.45
CA ALA A 573 -22.01 -17.57 9.06
C ALA A 573 -21.24 -18.45 8.04
N MET A 574 -20.22 -19.17 8.50
CA MET A 574 -19.30 -19.93 7.63
C MET A 574 -19.98 -21.14 7.00
N ASN A 575 -20.85 -21.83 7.71
CA ASN A 575 -21.59 -22.99 7.17
C ASN A 575 -22.41 -22.62 5.94
N ILE A 576 -23.14 -21.51 5.96
CA ILE A 576 -23.93 -21.06 4.80
C ILE A 576 -23.01 -20.64 3.64
N LEU A 577 -21.94 -19.89 3.94
CA LEU A 577 -20.95 -19.50 2.95
C LEU A 577 -20.33 -20.73 2.28
N THR A 578 -19.77 -21.65 3.06
CA THR A 578 -19.12 -22.87 2.56
C THR A 578 -20.10 -23.76 1.81
N SER A 579 -21.36 -23.83 2.23
CA SER A 579 -22.39 -24.55 1.47
C SER A 579 -22.54 -23.99 0.06
N VAL A 580 -22.64 -22.66 -0.09
CA VAL A 580 -22.70 -22.02 -1.42
C VAL A 580 -21.41 -22.24 -2.22
N LEU A 581 -20.24 -22.21 -1.59
CA LEU A 581 -18.97 -22.48 -2.27
C LEU A 581 -18.92 -23.92 -2.83
N LEU A 582 -19.34 -24.90 -2.04
CA LEU A 582 -19.38 -26.32 -2.43
C LEU A 582 -20.38 -26.62 -3.56
N LEU A 583 -21.39 -25.76 -3.75
CA LEU A 583 -22.28 -25.87 -4.91
C LEU A 583 -21.55 -25.61 -6.23
N TYR A 584 -20.58 -24.70 -6.26
CA TYR A 584 -19.97 -24.21 -7.50
C TYR A 584 -18.48 -24.55 -7.66
N ALA A 585 -17.82 -25.05 -6.62
CA ALA A 585 -16.41 -25.40 -6.61
C ALA A 585 -16.20 -26.81 -6.04
N LYS A 586 -15.07 -27.43 -6.38
CA LYS A 586 -14.65 -28.70 -5.76
C LYS A 586 -14.37 -28.51 -4.28
N GLU A 587 -14.27 -29.60 -3.52
CA GLU A 587 -14.11 -29.53 -2.07
C GLU A 587 -12.85 -28.75 -1.64
N GLU A 588 -11.68 -29.07 -2.20
CA GLU A 588 -10.44 -28.33 -1.91
C GLU A 588 -10.50 -26.88 -2.39
N GLU A 589 -11.13 -26.63 -3.54
CA GLU A 589 -11.31 -25.28 -4.08
C GLU A 589 -12.19 -24.42 -3.15
N ALA A 590 -13.27 -25.00 -2.62
CA ALA A 590 -14.17 -24.36 -1.66
C ALA A 590 -13.43 -24.04 -0.34
N PHE A 591 -12.53 -24.91 0.11
CA PHE A 591 -11.66 -24.62 1.25
C PHE A 591 -10.78 -23.39 1.00
N TRP A 592 -10.08 -23.31 -0.13
CA TRP A 592 -9.23 -22.14 -0.42
C TRP A 592 -10.04 -20.86 -0.66
N LEU A 593 -11.24 -20.96 -1.21
CA LEU A 593 -12.17 -19.84 -1.30
C LEU A 593 -12.61 -19.35 0.09
N LEU A 594 -12.91 -20.26 1.01
CA LEU A 594 -13.23 -19.91 2.40
C LEU A 594 -12.05 -19.20 3.07
N VAL A 595 -10.83 -19.73 2.92
CA VAL A 595 -9.59 -19.08 3.41
C VAL A 595 -9.46 -17.66 2.86
N ALA A 596 -9.62 -17.48 1.54
CA ALA A 596 -9.53 -16.16 0.91
C ALA A 596 -10.60 -15.19 1.44
N VAL A 597 -11.85 -15.64 1.61
CA VAL A 597 -12.92 -14.79 2.13
C VAL A 597 -12.65 -14.39 3.57
N CYS A 598 -12.34 -15.34 4.45
CA CYS A 598 -12.21 -15.10 5.88
C CYS A 598 -10.91 -14.38 6.26
N GLU A 599 -9.79 -14.61 5.56
CA GLU A 599 -8.49 -14.08 5.96
C GLU A 599 -8.05 -12.85 5.15
N ARG A 600 -8.49 -12.74 3.88
CA ARG A 600 -8.04 -11.71 2.94
C ARG A 600 -9.13 -10.70 2.59
N MET A 601 -10.38 -11.12 2.38
CA MET A 601 -11.45 -10.23 1.92
C MET A 601 -12.23 -9.58 3.07
N LEU A 602 -12.55 -10.35 4.10
CA LEU A 602 -13.38 -9.93 5.25
C LEU A 602 -12.74 -10.32 6.60
N PRO A 603 -11.47 -9.97 6.87
CA PRO A 603 -10.76 -10.38 8.08
C PRO A 603 -11.47 -9.94 9.36
N ASP A 604 -12.06 -8.75 9.39
CA ASP A 604 -12.66 -8.18 10.60
C ASP A 604 -14.05 -8.75 10.91
N TYR A 605 -14.75 -9.30 9.90
CA TYR A 605 -16.09 -9.87 10.08
C TYR A 605 -16.06 -11.22 10.80
N PHE A 606 -15.03 -12.02 10.52
CA PHE A 606 -14.92 -13.39 11.05
C PHE A 606 -14.02 -13.50 12.28
N ASN A 607 -13.25 -12.47 12.61
CA ASN A 607 -12.37 -12.51 13.77
C ASN A 607 -13.18 -12.46 15.08
N ARG A 608 -12.98 -13.42 15.99
CA ARG A 608 -13.71 -13.51 17.28
C ARG A 608 -13.44 -12.33 18.23
N ARG A 609 -12.51 -11.42 17.91
CA ARG A 609 -12.16 -10.23 18.70
C ARG A 609 -12.98 -8.97 18.38
N ILE A 610 -14.21 -9.12 17.87
CA ILE A 610 -15.13 -7.98 17.73
C ILE A 610 -15.56 -7.54 19.14
N ILE A 611 -14.86 -6.53 19.66
CA ILE A 611 -15.44 -5.53 20.56
C ILE A 611 -16.75 -5.08 19.87
N GLY A 612 -17.87 -5.17 20.58
CA GLY A 612 -19.23 -5.20 20.01
C GLY A 612 -19.61 -4.08 19.01
N PRO A 613 -20.83 -4.11 18.47
CA PRO A 613 -21.30 -3.17 17.44
C PRO A 613 -21.20 -1.67 17.81
N GLU A 614 -20.94 -1.33 19.07
CA GLU A 614 -20.75 0.04 19.58
C GLU A 614 -19.28 0.52 19.56
N THR A 615 -18.33 -0.34 19.21
CA THR A 615 -16.92 -0.01 18.99
C THR A 615 -16.50 -0.44 17.60
N ARG A 616 -17.22 0.07 16.58
CA ARG A 616 -16.56 0.31 15.30
C ARG A 616 -15.42 1.27 15.56
N ILE A 617 -14.22 0.74 15.80
CA ILE A 617 -13.08 1.30 15.09
C ILE A 617 -13.46 1.05 13.65
N ASP A 618 -13.99 2.07 12.98
CA ASP A 618 -14.22 1.97 11.55
C ASP A 618 -12.93 1.42 10.94
N PRO A 619 -12.98 0.37 10.09
CA PRO A 619 -11.80 0.01 9.34
C PRO A 619 -11.28 1.31 8.72
N PRO A 620 -9.97 1.61 8.78
CA PRO A 620 -9.44 2.85 8.25
C PRO A 620 -10.08 3.05 6.87
N PRO A 621 -10.79 4.17 6.66
CA PRO A 621 -11.53 4.40 5.42
C PRO A 621 -10.55 4.11 4.28
N PRO A 622 -10.92 3.32 3.26
CA PRO A 622 -9.98 2.59 2.41
C PRO A 622 -8.95 3.51 1.75
N LEU A 623 -7.89 3.88 2.46
CA LEU A 623 -6.96 4.97 2.14
C LEU A 623 -7.58 6.05 1.20
N THR A 624 -8.81 6.49 1.46
CA THR A 624 -9.60 7.29 0.49
C THR A 624 -9.17 8.74 0.43
N GLY A 625 -8.13 9.10 1.19
CA GLY A 625 -7.56 10.45 1.24
C GLY A 625 -6.04 10.50 1.14
N LEU A 626 -5.34 9.38 0.94
CA LEU A 626 -3.94 9.43 0.52
C LEU A 626 -3.93 9.77 -0.99
N PRO A 627 -2.98 10.58 -1.50
CA PRO A 627 -2.59 10.37 -2.89
C PRO A 627 -2.25 8.88 -3.00
N HIS A 628 -2.89 8.18 -3.94
CA HIS A 628 -2.53 6.82 -4.28
C HIS A 628 -0.99 6.77 -4.37
N PRO A 629 -0.29 5.75 -3.87
CA PRO A 629 1.19 5.67 -3.78
C PRO A 629 1.92 5.87 -5.13
N TRP A 630 1.14 6.00 -6.19
CA TRP A 630 1.53 6.11 -7.57
C TRP A 630 1.28 7.50 -8.17
N GLY A 631 0.78 8.49 -7.42
CA GLY A 631 0.38 9.81 -7.94
C GLY A 631 -0.96 9.79 -8.69
N LEU A 632 -1.83 8.82 -8.37
CA LEU A 632 -3.08 8.58 -9.09
C LEU A 632 -4.21 9.16 -8.27
N ASN A 633 -4.95 10.09 -8.86
CA ASN A 633 -6.10 10.71 -8.22
C ASN A 633 -7.35 9.98 -8.71
N PRO A 634 -8.00 9.10 -7.93
CA PRO A 634 -9.34 8.67 -8.26
C PRO A 634 -10.24 9.88 -8.05
N ASN A 635 -10.67 10.53 -9.13
CA ASN A 635 -11.58 11.67 -9.05
C ASN A 635 -12.87 11.23 -8.31
N PRO A 636 -13.18 11.79 -7.13
CA PRO A 636 -14.31 11.34 -6.31
C PRO A 636 -15.68 11.77 -6.88
N ASN A 637 -15.72 12.55 -7.96
CA ASN A 637 -16.95 13.10 -8.54
C ASN A 637 -17.58 12.25 -9.67
N ARG A 638 -17.46 10.92 -9.65
CA ARG A 638 -18.30 10.06 -10.51
C ARG A 638 -18.83 8.86 -9.75
N GLY A 639 -20.08 9.00 -9.30
CA GLY A 639 -21.01 7.87 -9.24
C GLY A 639 -22.32 8.29 -9.92
N PRO A 640 -23.29 7.38 -10.03
CA PRO A 640 -23.22 6.02 -10.56
C PRO A 640 -23.00 5.97 -12.08
#